data_AF-A0A944UE12-F1
#
_entry.id   AF-A0A944UE12-F1
#
_cell.length_a   1.000
_cell.length_b   1.000
_cell.length_c   1.000
_cell.angle_alpha   90.00
_cell.angle_beta   90.00
_cell.angle_gamma   90.00
#
_symmetry.space_group_name_H-M   'P 1'
#
loop_
_entity.id
_entity.type
_entity.pdbx_description
1 polymer ?
#
loop_
_entity_poly.entity_id
_entity_poly.type
_entity_poly.pdbx_seq_one_letter_code
_entity_poly.pdbx_strand_id
1 'polypeptide(L)'
;MKSGLFWFVNLLFLYSISFSSEFPFRTWTSSSGVRIQARLISKSGDKLTIERSDSKQFVFPLSLLSKEDQNYIRSAMDAKAINSSYANPSHTTSPLQANSGKLPIWSPTVIEKWWLTHQDGDFNKLSNELLSNLRSIWISKEQRSIREGRDFFSWFDHWRWIQLYEKLYSRKRDDSLKDIFIEVGKNASLQKVFLKALHPNDKQDVALEIFLSIAKEHTNSIKKYGALAVAYAVVFDQPFPRNWPHHQVSSKDVPVDPSFPSQRFGEMVQAHLARKLEYDPSQLSVTELKFVVDHRLPASELEWVRESVKFRRSSFGKVFSSIEYDRPRLEGAVFRWPYGDYSLASIQEKGGICVDQAYFSSMSGKAKGIPTLTFVGQGSGGGHAWFGFLKNPGRWETDCGRYENQNYPVGNAIDPQSWKLITDDELGALARGEKNLSGFRGKAVDYFAWALANPMESFYRESLQRARTLHPSYTEVWKNEANWVEKNVKDLREKRNFWDSWLKAFSNTIDLKIEGQKKLAAVYDEMGNPRQAERIRSLIVKQNRSGRFDLAIKEGAEQIMNKLEKAEWSDAEKLYERMVKDFEKTAGGELYYGLIRPYVEKLAQSGRKDQAMDAIEFLKKRKVLDMGPGSIIGLEMQKLIQKIN
;
A
#
# COMPACT_ATOMS: atom_id res chain seq x y z
N MET A 1 45.17 7.90 21.62
CA MET A 1 44.81 9.34 21.63
C MET A 1 43.30 9.48 21.76
N LYS A 2 42.85 10.09 22.86
CA LYS A 2 41.52 10.70 23.08
C LYS A 2 41.30 11.74 21.96
N SER A 3 40.14 12.17 21.47
CA SER A 3 38.73 12.35 21.89
C SER A 3 38.02 12.93 20.63
N GLY A 4 36.71 12.98 20.41
CA GLY A 4 35.56 12.81 21.27
C GLY A 4 34.27 12.88 20.44
N LEU A 5 33.24 12.30 21.04
CA LEU A 5 31.79 12.42 20.81
C LEU A 5 31.36 13.83 20.36
N PHE A 6 30.55 13.92 19.30
CA PHE A 6 29.66 15.07 19.09
C PHE A 6 28.28 14.73 19.65
N TRP A 7 27.92 15.38 20.75
CA TRP A 7 26.59 15.40 21.33
C TRP A 7 25.76 16.55 20.75
N PHE A 8 24.46 16.28 20.56
CA PHE A 8 23.28 17.15 20.53
C PHE A 8 23.38 18.57 19.91
N VAL A 9 22.61 18.78 18.84
CA VAL A 9 22.08 20.11 18.49
C VAL A 9 20.57 20.11 18.73
N ASN A 10 20.13 20.97 19.64
CA ASN A 10 18.73 21.23 19.96
C ASN A 10 17.97 21.78 18.73
N LEU A 11 16.86 21.13 18.37
CA LEU A 11 15.85 21.65 17.45
C LEU A 11 14.97 22.65 18.21
N LEU A 12 15.31 23.93 18.12
CA LEU A 12 14.41 25.03 18.48
C LEU A 12 13.89 25.65 17.19
N PHE A 13 12.59 25.48 16.93
CA PHE A 13 11.88 26.15 15.85
C PHE A 13 11.75 27.63 16.19
N LEU A 14 12.59 28.46 15.58
CA LEU A 14 12.39 29.91 15.51
C LEU A 14 11.93 30.24 14.09
N TYR A 15 10.81 30.98 14.02
CA TYR A 15 10.27 31.54 12.78
C TYR A 15 11.37 32.28 12.03
N SER A 16 11.69 31.81 10.83
CA SER A 16 12.67 32.44 9.94
C SER A 16 12.09 32.57 8.55
N ILE A 17 12.22 33.77 7.99
CA ILE A 17 11.83 34.09 6.61
C ILE A 17 12.78 33.31 5.70
N SER A 18 12.22 32.37 4.92
CA SER A 18 12.97 31.46 4.05
C SER A 18 13.20 32.08 2.67
N PHE A 19 14.46 32.23 2.24
CA PHE A 19 14.86 32.84 0.95
C PHE A 19 15.50 31.82 -0.01
N SER A 20 14.94 30.62 -0.12
CA SER A 20 15.54 29.49 -0.85
C SER A 20 15.82 29.73 -2.35
N SER A 21 15.20 30.74 -2.99
CA SER A 21 15.33 31.00 -4.44
C SER A 21 16.36 32.05 -4.84
N GLU A 22 17.04 32.74 -3.92
CA GLU A 22 17.89 33.90 -4.26
C GLU A 22 19.39 33.60 -4.39
N PHE A 23 19.88 32.48 -3.83
CA PHE A 23 21.32 32.19 -3.82
C PHE A 23 21.68 30.97 -4.69
N PRO A 24 22.63 31.09 -5.64
CA PRO A 24 23.09 29.95 -6.44
C PRO A 24 23.87 28.95 -5.59
N PHE A 25 23.96 27.70 -6.07
CA PHE A 25 24.88 26.72 -5.48
C PHE A 25 26.32 27.21 -5.61
N ARG A 26 27.02 27.24 -4.49
CA ARG A 26 28.46 27.57 -4.42
C ARG A 26 29.18 26.62 -3.48
N THR A 27 30.50 26.61 -3.57
CA THR A 27 31.34 25.88 -2.63
C THR A 27 31.59 26.74 -1.40
N TRP A 28 31.12 26.28 -0.25
CA TRP A 28 31.38 26.85 1.07
C TRP A 28 32.57 26.15 1.69
N THR A 29 33.42 26.89 2.37
CA THR A 29 34.62 26.39 3.03
C THR A 29 34.53 26.69 4.53
N SER A 30 34.71 25.67 5.38
CA SER A 30 34.78 25.86 6.82
C SER A 30 36.08 26.56 7.22
N SER A 31 36.13 27.11 8.44
CA SER A 31 37.36 27.65 9.04
C SER A 31 38.46 26.58 9.19
N SER A 32 38.10 25.30 9.19
CA SER A 32 39.00 24.14 9.18
C SER A 32 39.36 23.62 7.78
N GLY A 33 38.91 24.28 6.70
CA GLY A 33 39.25 23.95 5.31
C GLY A 33 38.35 22.92 4.63
N VAL A 34 37.28 22.44 5.28
CA VAL A 34 36.33 21.47 4.72
C VAL A 34 35.41 22.17 3.72
N ARG A 35 35.25 21.60 2.52
CA ARG A 35 34.45 22.17 1.44
C ARG A 35 33.11 21.45 1.27
N ILE A 36 32.03 22.20 1.05
CA ILE A 36 30.68 21.69 0.80
C ILE A 36 30.00 22.49 -0.29
N GLN A 37 29.38 21.83 -1.27
CA GLN A 37 28.59 22.49 -2.30
C GLN A 37 27.14 22.61 -1.84
N ALA A 38 26.65 23.84 -1.69
CA ALA A 38 25.32 24.14 -1.19
C ALA A 38 24.86 25.54 -1.61
N ARG A 39 23.56 25.84 -1.46
CA ARG A 39 23.00 27.19 -1.59
C ARG A 39 22.62 27.75 -0.22
N LEU A 40 22.71 29.07 -0.05
CA LEU A 40 22.26 29.74 1.18
C LEU A 40 20.73 29.80 1.18
N ILE A 41 20.11 29.44 2.31
CA ILE A 41 18.65 29.44 2.48
C ILE A 41 18.18 30.59 3.37
N SER A 42 18.87 30.81 4.49
CA SER A 42 18.52 31.87 5.44
C SER A 42 19.70 32.22 6.35
N LYS A 43 19.64 33.43 6.92
CA LYS A 43 20.50 33.88 8.02
C LYS A 43 19.59 34.41 9.14
N SER A 44 19.78 33.90 10.36
CA SER A 44 19.07 34.38 11.56
C SER A 44 20.09 34.66 12.66
N GLY A 45 20.30 35.95 12.95
CA GLY A 45 21.39 36.39 13.83
C GLY A 45 22.75 35.94 13.27
N ASP A 46 23.47 35.15 14.06
CA ASP A 46 24.78 34.58 13.71
C ASP A 46 24.69 33.17 13.10
N LYS A 47 23.48 32.62 12.92
CA LYS A 47 23.29 31.29 12.33
C LYS A 47 22.93 31.38 10.85
N LEU A 48 23.46 30.44 10.08
CA LEU A 48 23.20 30.26 8.66
C LEU A 48 22.55 28.91 8.42
N THR A 49 21.61 28.89 7.48
CA THR A 49 21.05 27.66 6.93
C THR A 49 21.50 27.52 5.48
N ILE A 50 22.16 26.41 5.14
CA ILE A 50 22.51 26.06 3.76
C ILE A 50 21.83 24.75 3.35
N GLU A 51 21.60 24.56 2.06
CA GLU A 51 21.00 23.35 1.50
C GLU A 51 21.88 22.76 0.39
N ARG A 52 22.15 21.46 0.49
CA ARG A 52 22.88 20.69 -0.51
C ARG A 52 21.97 20.23 -1.66
N SER A 53 22.58 19.76 -2.75
CA SER A 53 21.85 19.23 -3.91
C SER A 53 20.97 18.01 -3.61
N ASP A 54 21.22 17.29 -2.52
CA ASP A 54 20.40 16.19 -2.01
C ASP A 54 19.27 16.65 -1.06
N SER A 55 18.97 17.95 -1.03
CA SER A 55 17.95 18.59 -0.18
C SER A 55 18.22 18.50 1.33
N LYS A 56 19.42 18.07 1.74
CA LYS A 56 19.82 18.13 3.16
C LYS A 56 20.18 19.55 3.56
N GLN A 57 19.57 20.02 4.64
CA GLN A 57 19.82 21.35 5.20
C GLN A 57 20.73 21.26 6.42
N PHE A 58 21.63 22.22 6.54
CA PHE A 58 22.58 22.34 7.64
C PHE A 58 22.47 23.72 8.24
N VAL A 59 22.42 23.79 9.57
CA VAL A 59 22.42 25.04 10.33
C VAL A 59 23.72 25.13 11.12
N PHE A 60 24.46 26.23 10.96
CA PHE A 60 25.70 26.45 11.71
C PHE A 60 26.01 27.94 11.90
N PRO A 61 26.87 28.30 12.86
CA PRO A 61 27.33 29.69 13.05
C PRO A 61 28.11 30.22 11.85
N LEU A 62 27.94 31.50 11.51
CA LEU A 62 28.71 32.21 10.48
C LEU A 62 30.22 32.13 10.74
N SER A 63 30.63 32.10 12.02
CA SER A 63 32.02 31.95 12.45
C SER A 63 32.69 30.62 12.07
N LEU A 64 31.90 29.59 11.71
CA LEU A 64 32.44 28.31 11.23
C LEU A 64 32.84 28.35 9.74
N LEU A 65 32.54 29.43 9.03
CA LEU A 65 32.93 29.60 7.63
C LEU A 65 34.26 30.35 7.49
N SER A 66 34.91 30.16 6.35
CA SER A 66 36.10 30.92 5.93
C SER A 66 35.83 32.43 5.89
N LYS A 67 36.88 33.26 6.02
CA LYS A 67 36.73 34.73 5.93
C LYS A 67 36.10 35.16 4.59
N GLU A 68 36.43 34.46 3.50
CA GLU A 68 35.88 34.70 2.16
C GLU A 68 34.36 34.46 2.13
N ASP A 69 33.91 33.35 2.71
CA ASP A 69 32.48 33.01 2.77
C ASP A 69 31.69 33.90 3.72
N GLN A 70 32.33 34.38 4.79
CA GLN A 70 31.74 35.39 5.66
C GLN A 70 31.56 36.73 4.94
N ASN A 71 32.54 37.15 4.14
CA ASN A 71 32.45 38.36 3.32
C ASN A 71 31.36 38.24 2.25
N TYR A 72 31.28 37.10 1.58
CA TYR A 72 30.21 36.81 0.62
C TYR A 72 28.82 37.02 1.23
N ILE A 73 28.61 36.52 2.46
CA ILE A 73 27.33 36.67 3.15
C ILE A 73 27.06 38.14 3.51
N ARG A 74 28.07 38.90 3.95
CA ARG A 74 27.90 40.34 4.25
C ARG A 74 27.48 41.10 2.98
N SER A 75 28.22 40.94 1.88
CA SER A 75 27.90 41.58 0.59
C SER A 75 26.54 41.16 0.04
N ALA A 76 26.16 39.89 0.18
CA ALA A 76 24.86 39.37 -0.21
C ALA A 76 23.70 40.00 0.57
N MET A 77 23.91 40.36 1.84
CA MET A 77 22.90 40.99 2.68
C MET A 77 22.84 42.51 2.45
N ASP A 78 23.97 43.17 2.18
CA ASP A 78 24.04 44.61 1.91
C ASP A 78 23.42 44.96 0.55
N ALA A 79 23.59 44.12 -0.48
CA ALA A 79 22.93 44.29 -1.79
C ALA A 79 21.39 44.25 -1.70
N LYS A 80 20.83 43.65 -0.64
CA LYS A 80 19.38 43.57 -0.39
C LYS A 80 18.83 44.81 0.31
N ALA A 81 19.66 45.55 1.06
CA ALA A 81 19.26 46.80 1.70
C ALA A 81 19.07 47.94 0.68
N ILE A 82 19.88 47.98 -0.38
CA ILE A 82 19.86 49.02 -1.42
C ILE A 82 18.64 48.88 -2.37
N ASN A 83 18.15 47.66 -2.61
CA ASN A 83 16.98 47.41 -3.47
C ASN A 83 15.62 47.70 -2.79
N SER A 84 15.62 48.09 -1.51
CA SER A 84 14.38 48.37 -0.75
C SER A 84 14.03 49.86 -0.64
N SER A 85 14.91 50.78 -1.08
CA SER A 85 14.75 52.22 -0.86
C SER A 85 14.32 53.04 -2.09
N TYR A 86 14.05 52.42 -3.25
CA TYR A 86 13.55 53.11 -4.44
C TYR A 86 12.29 52.46 -4.99
N ALA A 87 11.14 52.75 -4.37
CA ALA A 87 9.85 52.71 -5.05
C ALA A 87 8.78 53.42 -4.20
N ASN A 88 8.47 54.67 -4.56
CA ASN A 88 7.12 55.21 -4.36
C ASN A 88 6.58 55.60 -5.75
N PRO A 89 5.29 55.33 -6.05
CA PRO A 89 4.82 55.19 -7.41
C PRO A 89 4.09 56.46 -7.89
N SER A 90 4.38 56.87 -9.13
CA SER A 90 3.45 57.67 -9.91
C SER A 90 2.71 56.77 -10.89
N HIS A 91 1.38 56.86 -10.82
CA HIS A 91 0.43 56.12 -11.64
C HIS A 91 0.68 56.33 -13.14
N THR A 92 0.78 55.22 -13.87
CA THR A 92 0.15 55.10 -15.18
C THR A 92 -0.49 53.72 -15.27
N THR A 93 -1.81 53.73 -15.27
CA THR A 93 -2.67 52.64 -15.69
C THR A 93 -2.28 52.18 -17.08
N SER A 94 -1.83 50.93 -17.20
CA SER A 94 -1.90 50.15 -18.42
C SER A 94 -2.55 48.80 -18.11
N PRO A 95 -3.49 48.32 -18.94
CA PRO A 95 -4.30 47.17 -18.63
C PRO A 95 -3.48 45.87 -18.70
N LEU A 96 -3.87 44.91 -17.86
CA LEU A 96 -3.51 43.50 -17.92
C LEU A 96 -3.29 43.00 -19.35
N GLN A 97 -2.03 42.76 -19.72
CA GLN A 97 -1.73 41.76 -20.73
C GLN A 97 -1.68 40.39 -20.05
N ALA A 98 -2.61 39.54 -20.45
CA ALA A 98 -2.63 38.12 -20.14
C ALA A 98 -1.31 37.46 -20.57
N ASN A 99 -0.47 37.11 -19.60
CA ASN A 99 0.70 36.28 -19.84
C ASN A 99 0.25 34.83 -20.05
N SER A 100 -0.05 34.48 -21.29
CA SER A 100 -0.23 33.10 -21.72
C SER A 100 1.09 32.32 -21.59
N GLY A 101 1.16 31.35 -20.67
CA GLY A 101 1.87 30.09 -20.99
C GLY A 101 3.03 29.60 -20.13
N LYS A 102 3.43 30.19 -18.99
CA LYS A 102 4.46 29.59 -18.12
C LYS A 102 4.12 29.65 -16.62
N LEU A 103 3.82 28.48 -16.04
CA LEU A 103 3.67 28.30 -14.59
C LEU A 103 4.93 28.83 -13.86
N PRO A 104 4.82 29.63 -12.79
CA PRO A 104 5.97 30.12 -12.04
C PRO A 104 6.67 28.99 -11.28
N ILE A 105 7.87 29.24 -10.73
CA ILE A 105 8.56 28.24 -9.91
C ILE A 105 7.80 28.01 -8.62
N TRP A 106 7.41 26.76 -8.34
CA TRP A 106 6.67 26.42 -7.13
C TRP A 106 7.45 26.78 -5.85
N SER A 107 6.86 27.62 -5.00
CA SER A 107 7.43 28.10 -3.74
C SER A 107 6.32 28.47 -2.74
N PRO A 108 6.59 28.58 -1.44
CA PRO A 108 5.58 28.99 -0.45
C PRO A 108 4.87 30.30 -0.80
N THR A 109 5.60 31.31 -1.27
CA THR A 109 5.03 32.59 -1.72
C THR A 109 4.13 32.43 -2.94
N VAL A 110 4.49 31.53 -3.87
CA VAL A 110 3.65 31.23 -5.05
C VAL A 110 2.38 30.51 -4.63
N ILE A 111 2.45 29.57 -3.67
CA ILE A 111 1.27 28.86 -3.12
C ILE A 111 0.31 29.86 -2.51
N GLU A 112 0.81 30.71 -1.60
CA GLU A 112 -0.01 31.69 -0.90
C GLU A 112 -0.66 32.69 -1.86
N LYS A 113 0.13 33.25 -2.78
CA LYS A 113 -0.38 34.15 -3.82
C LYS A 113 -1.41 33.46 -4.72
N TRP A 114 -1.18 32.19 -5.09
CA TRP A 114 -2.11 31.44 -5.91
C TRP A 114 -3.45 31.28 -5.21
N TRP A 115 -3.47 30.82 -3.95
CA TRP A 115 -4.73 30.65 -3.20
C TRP A 115 -5.44 31.99 -2.97
N LEU A 116 -4.71 33.07 -2.64
CA LEU A 116 -5.29 34.41 -2.50
C LEU A 116 -5.97 34.90 -3.78
N THR A 117 -5.40 34.56 -4.94
CA THR A 117 -5.92 35.01 -6.24
C THR A 117 -7.11 34.15 -6.72
N HIS A 118 -7.19 32.89 -6.30
CA HIS A 118 -8.08 31.90 -6.91
C HIS A 118 -9.08 31.26 -5.94
N GLN A 119 -9.10 31.63 -4.66
CA GLN A 119 -10.01 31.08 -3.65
C GLN A 119 -11.50 31.16 -4.03
N ASP A 120 -11.89 32.22 -4.76
CA ASP A 120 -13.26 32.47 -5.22
C ASP A 120 -13.46 32.09 -6.71
N GLY A 121 -12.43 31.53 -7.34
CA GLY A 121 -12.45 31.16 -8.75
C GLY A 121 -13.18 29.86 -9.04
N ASP A 122 -13.46 29.64 -10.34
CA ASP A 122 -13.94 28.36 -10.84
C ASP A 122 -12.78 27.34 -10.88
N PHE A 123 -12.76 26.46 -9.88
CA PHE A 123 -11.74 25.41 -9.77
C PHE A 123 -11.69 24.48 -10.98
N ASN A 124 -12.83 24.20 -11.64
CA ASN A 124 -12.83 23.35 -12.84
C ASN A 124 -12.09 23.99 -14.00
N LYS A 125 -12.36 25.26 -14.25
CA LYS A 125 -11.63 26.03 -15.26
C LYS A 125 -10.14 26.06 -14.94
N LEU A 126 -9.78 26.37 -13.70
CA LEU A 126 -8.38 26.45 -13.25
C LEU A 126 -7.66 25.10 -13.36
N SER A 127 -8.33 24.02 -12.99
CA SER A 127 -7.82 22.65 -13.09
C SER A 127 -7.52 22.28 -14.55
N ASN A 128 -8.43 22.58 -15.47
CA ASN A 128 -8.22 22.33 -16.90
C ASN A 128 -7.04 23.15 -17.46
N GLU A 129 -6.93 24.43 -17.10
CA GLU A 129 -5.80 25.29 -17.51
C GLU A 129 -4.46 24.78 -16.96
N LEU A 130 -4.42 24.39 -15.68
CA LEU A 130 -3.22 23.83 -15.05
C LEU A 130 -2.76 22.54 -15.74
N LEU A 131 -3.69 21.60 -16.01
CA LEU A 131 -3.34 20.35 -16.69
C LEU A 131 -2.82 20.58 -18.11
N SER A 132 -3.46 21.50 -18.85
CA SER A 132 -3.02 21.87 -20.20
C SER A 132 -1.58 22.40 -20.21
N ASN A 133 -1.26 23.32 -19.27
CA ASN A 133 0.10 23.84 -19.09
C ASN A 133 1.11 22.75 -18.69
N LEU A 134 0.72 21.81 -17.84
CA LEU A 134 1.58 20.68 -17.45
C LEU A 134 1.86 19.76 -18.65
N ARG A 135 0.85 19.47 -19.49
CA ARG A 135 1.02 18.68 -20.71
C ARG A 135 1.96 19.37 -21.70
N SER A 136 1.82 20.68 -21.90
CA SER A 136 2.70 21.43 -22.81
C SER A 136 4.16 21.40 -22.33
N ILE A 137 4.39 21.55 -21.02
CA ILE A 137 5.72 21.41 -20.41
C ILE A 137 6.27 20.00 -20.62
N TRP A 138 5.45 18.96 -20.46
CA TRP A 138 5.89 17.57 -20.56
C TRP A 138 6.32 17.16 -21.97
N ILE A 139 5.58 17.59 -22.98
CA ILE A 139 5.85 17.25 -24.39
C ILE A 139 7.12 17.95 -24.90
N SER A 140 7.42 19.16 -24.40
CA SER A 140 8.68 19.83 -24.71
C SER A 140 9.85 19.21 -23.93
N LYS A 141 10.74 18.49 -24.61
CA LYS A 141 11.89 17.82 -23.97
C LYS A 141 12.77 18.80 -23.17
N GLU A 142 12.99 20.01 -23.69
CA GLU A 142 13.76 21.06 -23.03
C GLU A 142 13.06 21.54 -21.75
N GLN A 143 11.79 21.93 -21.85
CA GLN A 143 11.03 22.42 -20.70
C GLN A 143 10.85 21.32 -19.64
N ARG A 144 10.51 20.09 -20.05
CA ARG A 144 10.44 18.93 -19.16
C ARG A 144 11.74 18.75 -18.39
N SER A 145 12.89 18.74 -19.06
CA SER A 145 14.20 18.57 -18.41
C SER A 145 14.46 19.63 -17.33
N ILE A 146 14.09 20.89 -17.60
CA ILE A 146 14.31 22.02 -16.68
C ILE A 146 13.34 22.00 -15.49
N ARG A 147 12.09 21.58 -15.70
CA ARG A 147 10.99 21.67 -14.71
C ARG A 147 10.81 20.41 -13.89
N GLU A 148 11.06 19.24 -14.46
CA GLU A 148 10.86 17.93 -13.84
C GLU A 148 11.66 17.75 -12.54
N GLY A 149 12.91 18.23 -12.52
CA GLY A 149 13.76 18.21 -11.34
C GLY A 149 13.56 19.37 -10.36
N ARG A 150 12.65 20.31 -10.67
CA ARG A 150 12.51 21.57 -9.94
C ARG A 150 11.16 21.70 -9.26
N ASP A 151 10.07 21.67 -10.03
CA ASP A 151 8.74 22.06 -9.54
C ASP A 151 7.56 21.45 -10.30
N PHE A 152 7.80 20.73 -11.40
CA PHE A 152 6.74 20.13 -12.22
C PHE A 152 5.76 19.27 -11.38
N PHE A 153 6.30 18.32 -10.61
CA PHE A 153 5.46 17.42 -9.82
C PHE A 153 4.76 18.14 -8.65
N SER A 154 5.28 19.27 -8.19
CA SER A 154 4.60 20.09 -7.19
C SER A 154 3.37 20.78 -7.77
N TRP A 155 3.48 21.33 -8.99
CA TRP A 155 2.32 21.84 -9.72
C TRP A 155 1.33 20.73 -10.07
N PHE A 156 1.82 19.54 -10.41
CA PHE A 156 0.98 18.39 -10.65
C PHE A 156 0.21 17.95 -9.40
N ASP A 157 0.86 17.88 -8.24
CA ASP A 157 0.21 17.60 -6.96
C ASP A 157 -0.86 18.67 -6.64
N HIS A 158 -0.58 19.94 -6.91
CA HIS A 158 -1.55 21.02 -6.74
C HIS A 158 -2.76 20.89 -7.67
N TRP A 159 -2.54 20.58 -8.94
CA TRP A 159 -3.62 20.27 -9.88
C TRP A 159 -4.49 19.11 -9.37
N ARG A 160 -3.88 18.00 -8.94
CA ARG A 160 -4.61 16.84 -8.39
C ARG A 160 -5.49 17.23 -7.21
N TRP A 161 -4.99 18.08 -6.33
CA TRP A 161 -5.73 18.56 -5.16
C TRP A 161 -6.97 19.36 -5.54
N ILE A 162 -6.86 20.31 -6.47
CA ILE A 162 -7.99 21.11 -6.98
C ILE A 162 -9.03 20.19 -7.63
N GLN A 163 -8.58 19.27 -8.49
CA GLN A 163 -9.46 18.32 -9.15
C GLN A 163 -10.25 17.44 -8.17
N LEU A 164 -9.66 17.07 -7.03
CA LEU A 164 -10.35 16.27 -6.02
C LEU A 164 -11.47 17.05 -5.33
N TYR A 165 -11.30 18.35 -5.10
CA TYR A 165 -12.35 19.18 -4.54
C TYR A 165 -13.54 19.29 -5.49
N GLU A 166 -13.29 19.43 -6.79
CA GLU A 166 -14.38 19.45 -7.78
C GLU A 166 -15.19 18.15 -7.74
N LYS A 167 -14.55 16.99 -7.58
CA LYS A 167 -15.25 15.71 -7.43
C LYS A 167 -16.09 15.69 -6.16
N LEU A 168 -15.53 16.15 -5.04
CA LEU A 168 -16.24 16.27 -3.76
C LEU A 168 -17.46 17.20 -3.90
N TYR A 169 -17.26 18.41 -4.42
CA TYR A 169 -18.32 19.40 -4.63
C TYR A 169 -19.40 18.87 -5.59
N SER A 170 -19.02 18.21 -6.68
CA SER A 170 -19.97 17.63 -7.63
C SER A 170 -20.87 16.57 -6.98
N ARG A 171 -20.33 15.76 -6.05
CA ARG A 171 -21.10 14.76 -5.31
C ARG A 171 -22.01 15.39 -4.25
N LYS A 172 -21.49 16.35 -3.48
CA LYS A 172 -22.18 16.90 -2.29
C LYS A 172 -23.05 18.10 -2.58
N ARG A 173 -22.67 18.92 -3.57
CA ARG A 173 -23.20 20.27 -3.82
C ARG A 173 -23.17 21.14 -2.55
N ASP A 174 -22.09 21.02 -1.79
CA ASP A 174 -21.87 21.70 -0.51
C ASP A 174 -20.43 22.23 -0.43
N ASP A 175 -20.28 23.49 -0.04
CA ASP A 175 -19.02 24.20 0.14
C ASP A 175 -18.60 24.33 1.61
N SER A 176 -19.28 23.66 2.55
CA SER A 176 -18.98 23.73 3.98
C SER A 176 -17.56 23.31 4.40
N LEU A 177 -16.82 22.65 3.49
CA LEU A 177 -15.44 22.23 3.64
C LEU A 177 -14.45 23.04 2.79
N LYS A 178 -14.90 24.04 2.01
CA LYS A 178 -14.08 24.82 1.07
C LYS A 178 -12.92 25.53 1.77
N ASP A 179 -13.19 26.22 2.86
CA ASP A 179 -12.16 26.97 3.59
C ASP A 179 -11.10 26.04 4.16
N ILE A 180 -11.52 24.90 4.71
CA ILE A 180 -10.61 23.88 5.23
C ILE A 180 -9.79 23.25 4.10
N PHE A 181 -10.41 23.01 2.95
CA PHE A 181 -9.74 22.52 1.75
C PHE A 181 -8.64 23.49 1.28
N ILE A 182 -8.92 24.78 1.26
CA ILE A 182 -7.96 25.83 0.90
C ILE A 182 -6.82 25.88 1.93
N GLU A 183 -7.12 25.87 3.23
CA GLU A 183 -6.12 25.90 4.29
C GLU A 183 -5.18 24.68 4.26
N VAL A 184 -5.74 23.48 4.02
CA VAL A 184 -4.93 22.28 3.81
C VAL A 184 -4.12 22.40 2.51
N GLY A 185 -4.70 22.98 1.45
CA GLY A 185 -4.03 23.23 0.17
C GLY A 185 -2.85 24.20 0.25
N LYS A 186 -2.80 25.08 1.26
CA LYS A 186 -1.63 25.93 1.56
C LYS A 186 -0.50 25.12 2.21
N ASN A 187 -0.78 23.96 2.79
CA ASN A 187 0.21 23.06 3.39
C ASN A 187 0.60 21.93 2.42
N ALA A 188 1.60 22.20 1.58
CA ALA A 188 2.09 21.25 0.58
C ALA A 188 2.51 19.89 1.15
N SER A 189 3.04 19.84 2.39
CA SER A 189 3.42 18.57 3.01
C SER A 189 2.20 17.72 3.34
N LEU A 190 1.17 18.32 3.95
CA LEU A 190 -0.05 17.63 4.33
C LEU A 190 -0.84 17.16 3.09
N GLN A 191 -0.96 18.04 2.09
CA GLN A 191 -1.53 17.73 0.78
C GLN A 191 -0.82 16.51 0.14
N LYS A 192 0.51 16.53 0.12
CA LYS A 192 1.30 15.46 -0.48
C LYS A 192 1.15 14.12 0.24
N VAL A 193 1.05 14.12 1.58
CA VAL A 193 0.79 12.88 2.35
C VAL A 193 -0.54 12.26 1.95
N PHE A 194 -1.60 13.08 1.81
CA PHE A 194 -2.91 12.60 1.35
C PHE A 194 -2.85 12.08 -0.09
N LEU A 195 -2.35 12.88 -1.03
CA LEU A 195 -2.30 12.53 -2.45
C LEU A 195 -1.46 11.27 -2.76
N LYS A 196 -0.41 11.01 -1.98
CA LYS A 196 0.43 9.82 -2.13
C LYS A 196 -0.18 8.56 -1.53
N ALA A 197 -1.12 8.70 -0.61
CA ALA A 197 -1.82 7.56 -0.02
C ALA A 197 -2.96 7.04 -0.90
N LEU A 198 -3.53 7.89 -1.77
CA LEU A 198 -4.65 7.51 -2.63
C LEU A 198 -4.30 6.35 -3.57
N HIS A 199 -5.14 5.34 -3.57
CA HIS A 199 -5.12 4.20 -4.47
C HIS A 199 -6.19 4.37 -5.57
N PRO A 200 -6.01 3.79 -6.78
CA PRO A 200 -7.04 3.79 -7.82
C PRO A 200 -8.38 3.13 -7.44
N ASN A 201 -8.39 2.32 -6.37
CA ASN A 201 -9.61 1.66 -5.86
C ASN A 201 -10.34 2.51 -4.81
N ASP A 202 -9.73 3.60 -4.33
CA ASP A 202 -10.32 4.47 -3.31
C ASP A 202 -11.48 5.27 -3.89
N LYS A 203 -12.49 5.54 -3.06
CA LYS A 203 -13.49 6.58 -3.33
C LYS A 203 -12.89 7.92 -2.92
N GLN A 204 -12.01 8.44 -3.77
CA GLN A 204 -11.10 9.55 -3.45
C GLN A 204 -11.81 10.83 -2.95
N ASP A 205 -13.03 11.09 -3.44
CA ASP A 205 -13.87 12.21 -3.00
C ASP A 205 -14.48 11.99 -1.61
N VAL A 206 -14.80 10.75 -1.24
CA VAL A 206 -15.20 10.36 0.13
C VAL A 206 -13.99 10.39 1.07
N ALA A 207 -12.83 9.89 0.63
CA ALA A 207 -11.59 10.00 1.37
C ALA A 207 -11.25 11.47 1.66
N LEU A 208 -11.39 12.36 0.66
CA LEU A 208 -11.16 13.79 0.84
C LEU A 208 -12.14 14.39 1.86
N GLU A 209 -13.43 14.06 1.78
CA GLU A 209 -14.44 14.50 2.75
C GLU A 209 -14.06 14.13 4.18
N ILE A 210 -13.67 12.87 4.41
CA ILE A 210 -13.26 12.36 5.73
C ILE A 210 -12.02 13.12 6.21
N PHE A 211 -11.02 13.28 5.35
CA PHE A 211 -9.78 13.97 5.67
C PHE A 211 -10.00 15.44 6.06
N LEU A 212 -10.84 16.16 5.30
CA LEU A 212 -11.18 17.55 5.60
C LEU A 212 -12.04 17.67 6.85
N SER A 213 -12.92 16.71 7.12
CA SER A 213 -13.70 16.67 8.37
C SER A 213 -12.78 16.50 9.59
N ILE A 214 -11.78 15.62 9.50
CA ILE A 214 -10.72 15.51 10.53
C ILE A 214 -9.96 16.83 10.67
N ALA A 215 -9.59 17.48 9.56
CA ALA A 215 -8.88 18.76 9.57
C ALA A 215 -9.67 19.89 10.23
N LYS A 216 -10.99 19.90 10.00
CA LYS A 216 -11.94 20.87 10.56
C LYS A 216 -12.08 20.70 12.08
N GLU A 217 -12.26 19.47 12.55
CA GLU A 217 -12.46 19.19 13.97
C GLU A 217 -11.15 19.20 14.79
N HIS A 218 -10.01 18.87 14.16
CA HIS A 218 -8.72 18.68 14.83
C HIS A 218 -7.61 19.54 14.23
N THR A 219 -7.88 20.83 14.03
CA THR A 219 -6.99 21.78 13.32
C THR A 219 -5.56 21.84 13.87
N ASN A 220 -5.39 21.70 15.20
CA ASN A 220 -4.07 21.72 15.83
C ASN A 220 -3.30 20.39 15.66
N SER A 221 -4.01 19.27 15.78
CA SER A 221 -3.42 17.93 15.78
C SER A 221 -3.08 17.42 14.38
N ILE A 222 -3.83 17.85 13.35
CA ILE A 222 -3.67 17.31 11.99
C ILE A 222 -2.28 17.56 11.39
N LYS A 223 -1.60 18.65 11.76
CA LYS A 223 -0.24 18.93 11.29
C LYS A 223 0.75 17.86 11.77
N LYS A 224 0.62 17.41 13.02
CA LYS A 224 1.48 16.38 13.62
C LYS A 224 1.04 14.97 13.23
N TYR A 225 -0.27 14.73 13.18
CA TYR A 225 -0.86 13.41 12.96
C TYR A 225 -1.44 13.26 11.55
N GLY A 226 -0.87 13.96 10.56
CA GLY A 226 -1.37 13.97 9.18
C GLY A 226 -1.47 12.58 8.58
N ALA A 227 -0.47 11.72 8.79
CA ALA A 227 -0.50 10.34 8.30
C ALA A 227 -1.64 9.51 8.92
N LEU A 228 -1.97 9.75 10.20
CA LEU A 228 -3.09 9.09 10.88
C LEU A 228 -4.43 9.56 10.32
N ALA A 229 -4.58 10.88 10.09
CA ALA A 229 -5.79 11.43 9.46
C ALA A 229 -6.00 10.84 8.06
N VAL A 230 -4.93 10.73 7.27
CA VAL A 230 -4.98 10.12 5.94
C VAL A 230 -5.29 8.62 6.01
N ALA A 231 -4.75 7.88 6.99
CA ALA A 231 -5.07 6.46 7.17
C ALA A 231 -6.57 6.23 7.44
N TYR A 232 -7.17 7.04 8.32
CA TYR A 232 -8.62 7.00 8.53
C TYR A 232 -9.38 7.33 7.24
N ALA A 233 -8.95 8.36 6.51
CA ALA A 233 -9.60 8.77 5.26
C ALA A 233 -9.62 7.66 4.20
N VAL A 234 -8.51 6.96 3.97
CA VAL A 234 -8.41 5.93 2.91
C VAL A 234 -8.90 4.53 3.33
N VAL A 235 -9.15 4.29 4.62
CA VAL A 235 -9.72 3.02 5.10
C VAL A 235 -11.24 3.11 5.22
N PHE A 236 -11.77 4.29 5.58
CA PHE A 236 -13.19 4.51 5.82
C PHE A 236 -13.94 5.13 4.64
N ASP A 237 -13.28 5.40 3.51
CA ASP A 237 -13.91 5.87 2.28
C ASP A 237 -14.83 4.82 1.64
N GLN A 238 -14.69 3.56 2.05
CA GLN A 238 -15.52 2.45 1.62
C GLN A 238 -16.08 1.61 2.79
N PRO A 239 -17.22 0.92 2.59
CA PRO A 239 -17.79 0.08 3.64
C PRO A 239 -16.87 -1.09 3.97
N PHE A 240 -16.89 -1.49 5.26
CA PHE A 240 -16.22 -2.71 5.70
C PHE A 240 -16.89 -3.94 5.04
N PRO A 241 -16.15 -5.04 4.84
CA PRO A 241 -16.69 -6.28 4.27
C PRO A 241 -17.93 -6.78 5.03
N ARG A 242 -18.90 -7.37 4.32
CA ARG A 242 -20.15 -7.90 4.91
C ARG A 242 -19.89 -8.97 5.98
N ASN A 243 -18.79 -9.70 5.83
CA ASN A 243 -18.34 -10.75 6.73
C ASN A 243 -17.27 -10.25 7.71
N TRP A 244 -17.07 -8.94 7.89
CA TRP A 244 -16.17 -8.44 8.92
C TRP A 244 -16.75 -8.79 10.32
N PRO A 245 -15.91 -9.25 11.27
CA PRO A 245 -14.46 -9.43 11.15
C PRO A 245 -14.06 -10.75 10.46
N HIS A 246 -14.91 -11.78 10.49
CA HIS A 246 -14.77 -13.01 9.71
C HIS A 246 -16.13 -13.74 9.57
N HIS A 247 -16.20 -14.71 8.65
CA HIS A 247 -17.44 -15.45 8.34
C HIS A 247 -17.94 -16.40 9.44
N GLN A 248 -17.16 -16.60 10.51
CA GLN A 248 -17.49 -17.52 11.60
C GLN A 248 -18.18 -16.83 12.79
N VAL A 249 -18.53 -15.55 12.68
CA VAL A 249 -19.32 -14.84 13.69
C VAL A 249 -20.51 -14.13 13.04
N SER A 250 -21.62 -14.04 13.77
CA SER A 250 -22.78 -13.26 13.35
C SER A 250 -22.48 -11.77 13.50
N SER A 251 -22.80 -10.96 12.50
CA SER A 251 -22.59 -9.50 12.57
C SER A 251 -23.36 -8.82 13.71
N LYS A 252 -24.42 -9.46 14.22
CA LYS A 252 -25.21 -8.96 15.36
C LYS A 252 -24.48 -9.09 16.70
N ASP A 253 -23.53 -10.01 16.78
CA ASP A 253 -22.81 -10.32 18.01
C ASP A 253 -21.52 -9.50 18.14
N VAL A 254 -21.09 -8.84 17.07
CA VAL A 254 -19.85 -8.06 17.04
C VAL A 254 -20.10 -6.66 17.58
N PRO A 255 -19.34 -6.18 18.59
CA PRO A 255 -19.47 -4.81 19.06
C PRO A 255 -18.97 -3.83 17.98
N VAL A 256 -19.87 -2.95 17.53
CA VAL A 256 -19.61 -1.95 16.49
C VAL A 256 -20.06 -0.58 16.96
N ASP A 257 -19.18 0.40 16.82
CA ASP A 257 -19.45 1.79 17.10
C ASP A 257 -19.62 2.57 15.77
N PRO A 258 -20.74 3.30 15.58
CA PRO A 258 -20.99 4.08 14.37
C PRO A 258 -20.22 5.41 14.33
N SER A 259 -19.42 5.75 15.34
CA SER A 259 -18.67 7.01 15.45
C SER A 259 -17.89 7.35 14.18
N PHE A 260 -17.94 8.62 13.80
CA PHE A 260 -17.28 9.15 12.63
C PHE A 260 -15.75 9.02 12.71
N PRO A 261 -15.04 8.92 11.58
CA PRO A 261 -13.59 8.83 11.59
C PRO A 261 -12.88 10.00 12.29
N SER A 262 -13.47 11.20 12.31
CA SER A 262 -12.96 12.36 13.03
C SER A 262 -12.92 12.18 14.54
N GLN A 263 -13.97 11.59 15.12
CA GLN A 263 -13.99 11.23 16.54
C GLN A 263 -12.94 10.16 16.87
N ARG A 264 -12.86 9.10 16.05
CA ARG A 264 -11.88 8.00 16.21
C ARG A 264 -10.44 8.48 16.10
N PHE A 265 -10.18 9.43 15.20
CA PHE A 265 -8.91 10.14 15.13
C PHE A 265 -8.59 10.84 16.45
N GLY A 266 -9.54 11.60 16.98
CA GLY A 266 -9.43 12.28 18.27
C GLY A 266 -9.10 11.30 19.41
N GLU A 267 -9.84 10.20 19.53
CA GLU A 267 -9.62 9.17 20.55
C GLU A 267 -8.22 8.55 20.47
N MET A 268 -7.73 8.23 19.27
CA MET A 268 -6.38 7.71 19.09
C MET A 268 -5.30 8.74 19.48
N VAL A 269 -5.50 10.01 19.15
CA VAL A 269 -4.59 11.10 19.57
C VAL A 269 -4.61 11.25 21.09
N GLN A 270 -5.78 11.22 21.73
CA GLN A 270 -5.88 11.29 23.20
C GLN A 270 -5.20 10.09 23.88
N ALA A 271 -5.40 8.88 23.36
CA ALA A 271 -4.72 7.68 23.86
C ALA A 271 -3.19 7.81 23.75
N HIS A 272 -2.68 8.37 22.65
CA HIS A 272 -1.26 8.65 22.50
C HIS A 272 -0.76 9.68 23.53
N LEU A 273 -1.46 10.81 23.68
CA LEU A 273 -1.09 11.85 24.64
C LEU A 273 -1.10 11.34 26.09
N ALA A 274 -2.03 10.45 26.41
CA ALA A 274 -2.10 9.74 27.68
C ALA A 274 -1.08 8.61 27.85
N ARG A 275 -0.17 8.39 26.88
CA ARG A 275 0.85 7.33 26.86
C ARG A 275 0.27 5.91 26.97
N LYS A 276 -0.92 5.69 26.40
CA LYS A 276 -1.60 4.39 26.35
C LYS A 276 -1.27 3.56 25.10
N LEU A 277 -0.44 4.09 24.20
CA LEU A 277 -0.03 3.41 22.96
C LEU A 277 1.43 2.96 23.00
N GLU A 278 1.74 1.87 22.28
CA GLU A 278 3.07 1.28 22.17
C GLU A 278 3.91 1.91 21.04
N TYR A 279 3.26 2.61 20.11
CA TYR A 279 3.89 3.44 19.08
C TYR A 279 3.38 4.87 19.15
N ASP A 280 4.23 5.83 18.75
CA ASP A 280 3.79 7.19 18.43
C ASP A 280 3.16 7.18 17.02
N PRO A 281 1.84 7.43 16.87
CA PRO A 281 1.19 7.41 15.57
C PRO A 281 1.74 8.45 14.59
N SER A 282 2.39 9.52 15.07
CA SER A 282 3.02 10.53 14.20
C SER A 282 4.31 10.05 13.54
N GLN A 283 4.89 8.94 14.01
CA GLN A 283 6.10 8.34 13.46
C GLN A 283 5.82 7.16 12.52
N LEU A 284 4.57 6.71 12.44
CA LEU A 284 4.17 5.64 11.54
C LEU A 284 3.73 6.22 10.19
N SER A 285 4.03 5.50 9.12
CA SER A 285 3.56 5.85 7.78
C SER A 285 2.08 5.55 7.61
N VAL A 286 1.43 6.16 6.60
CA VAL A 286 0.04 5.80 6.23
C VAL A 286 -0.10 4.31 5.93
N THR A 287 0.94 3.70 5.33
CA THR A 287 0.96 2.27 5.01
C THR A 287 0.94 1.39 6.26
N GLU A 288 1.54 1.83 7.36
CA GLU A 288 1.51 1.10 8.64
C GLU A 288 0.22 1.42 9.41
N LEU A 289 -0.19 2.69 9.42
CA LEU A 289 -1.36 3.16 10.18
C LEU A 289 -2.69 2.59 9.68
N LYS A 290 -2.81 2.23 8.40
CA LYS A 290 -4.02 1.56 7.90
C LYS A 290 -4.30 0.21 8.57
N PHE A 291 -3.26 -0.46 9.10
CA PHE A 291 -3.37 -1.71 9.88
C PHE A 291 -3.57 -1.46 11.38
N VAL A 292 -3.74 -0.20 11.77
CA VAL A 292 -4.12 0.22 13.13
C VAL A 292 -5.60 0.61 13.15
N VAL A 293 -6.04 1.39 12.16
CA VAL A 293 -7.35 2.05 12.18
C VAL A 293 -8.50 1.23 11.60
N ASP A 294 -8.21 0.07 11.02
CA ASP A 294 -9.16 -0.77 10.28
C ASP A 294 -10.05 -1.65 11.18
N HIS A 295 -10.75 -1.00 12.10
CA HIS A 295 -11.75 -1.61 12.94
C HIS A 295 -12.86 -0.61 13.29
N ARG A 296 -13.99 -1.14 13.75
CA ARG A 296 -15.11 -0.32 14.25
C ARG A 296 -15.43 -0.57 15.72
N LEU A 297 -14.50 -1.19 16.47
CA LEU A 297 -14.69 -1.42 17.90
C LEU A 297 -15.03 -0.12 18.66
N PRO A 298 -15.92 -0.19 19.67
CA PRO A 298 -16.23 0.92 20.55
C PRO A 298 -15.06 1.26 21.46
N ALA A 299 -15.01 2.51 21.94
CA ALA A 299 -13.97 2.97 22.85
C ALA A 299 -13.85 2.11 24.13
N SER A 300 -14.96 1.54 24.62
CA SER A 300 -14.97 0.63 25.78
C SER A 300 -14.11 -0.62 25.56
N GLU A 301 -14.17 -1.23 24.37
CA GLU A 301 -13.34 -2.38 24.01
C GLU A 301 -11.86 -1.99 23.95
N LEU A 302 -11.56 -0.82 23.38
CA LEU A 302 -10.18 -0.34 23.23
C LEU A 302 -9.55 -0.02 24.60
N GLU A 303 -10.29 0.64 25.49
CA GLU A 303 -9.83 0.93 26.85
C GLU A 303 -9.67 -0.34 27.68
N TRP A 304 -10.64 -1.26 27.60
CA TRP A 304 -10.53 -2.55 28.26
C TRP A 304 -9.26 -3.29 27.84
N VAL A 305 -8.90 -3.31 26.55
CA VAL A 305 -7.63 -3.91 26.10
C VAL A 305 -6.43 -3.20 26.71
N ARG A 306 -6.41 -1.86 26.66
CA ARG A 306 -5.29 -1.04 27.15
C ARG A 306 -5.02 -1.31 28.63
N GLU A 307 -6.05 -1.63 29.41
CA GLU A 307 -5.98 -1.93 30.84
C GLU A 307 -5.69 -3.41 31.12
N SER A 308 -6.41 -4.33 30.46
CA SER A 308 -6.42 -5.75 30.77
C SER A 308 -5.30 -6.53 30.08
N VAL A 309 -4.93 -6.18 28.85
CA VAL A 309 -3.96 -6.94 28.04
C VAL A 309 -2.53 -6.47 28.32
N LYS A 310 -1.78 -7.26 29.10
CA LYS A 310 -0.46 -6.90 29.62
C LYS A 310 0.71 -7.03 28.62
N PHE A 311 0.50 -7.62 27.44
CA PHE A 311 1.56 -7.83 26.46
C PHE A 311 2.08 -6.52 25.87
N ARG A 312 3.40 -6.31 25.95
CA ARG A 312 4.12 -5.18 25.33
C ARG A 312 4.52 -5.54 23.90
N ARG A 313 4.89 -4.54 23.10
CA ARG A 313 5.36 -4.75 21.71
C ARG A 313 6.44 -5.83 21.55
N SER A 314 7.42 -5.90 22.45
CA SER A 314 8.55 -6.84 22.33
C SER A 314 8.15 -8.32 22.45
N SER A 315 7.06 -8.61 23.17
CA SER A 315 6.54 -9.95 23.44
C SER A 315 5.14 -10.16 22.87
N PHE A 316 4.68 -9.27 21.99
CA PHE A 316 3.27 -9.21 21.58
C PHE A 316 2.80 -10.49 20.88
N GLY A 317 3.67 -11.21 20.17
CA GLY A 317 3.34 -12.50 19.56
C GLY A 317 2.73 -13.55 20.52
N LYS A 318 3.01 -13.45 21.83
CA LYS A 318 2.47 -14.35 22.86
C LYS A 318 0.98 -14.13 23.16
N VAL A 319 0.38 -13.04 22.68
CA VAL A 319 -1.05 -12.75 22.90
C VAL A 319 -1.94 -13.81 22.26
N PHE A 320 -1.54 -14.40 21.13
CA PHE A 320 -2.30 -15.45 20.44
C PHE A 320 -2.52 -16.67 21.33
N SER A 321 -1.44 -17.17 21.94
CA SER A 321 -1.49 -18.32 22.85
C SER A 321 -2.03 -17.98 24.24
N SER A 322 -2.40 -16.73 24.51
CA SER A 322 -3.00 -16.33 25.79
C SER A 322 -4.51 -16.60 25.87
N ILE A 323 -5.14 -16.86 24.71
CA ILE A 323 -6.53 -17.28 24.61
C ILE A 323 -6.58 -18.81 24.63
N GLU A 324 -7.36 -19.38 25.55
CA GLU A 324 -7.54 -20.82 25.64
C GLU A 324 -8.17 -21.39 24.37
N TYR A 325 -7.63 -22.50 23.87
CA TYR A 325 -8.11 -23.12 22.64
C TYR A 325 -9.35 -23.98 22.92
N ASP A 326 -10.48 -23.64 22.30
CA ASP A 326 -11.75 -24.35 22.47
C ASP A 326 -11.76 -25.66 21.67
N ARG A 327 -11.21 -26.72 22.27
CA ARG A 327 -11.18 -28.08 21.69
C ARG A 327 -12.58 -28.66 21.49
N PRO A 328 -13.53 -28.53 22.43
CA PRO A 328 -14.89 -29.01 22.22
C PRO A 328 -15.56 -28.45 20.95
N ARG A 329 -15.36 -27.15 20.64
CA ARG A 329 -15.86 -26.58 19.38
C ARG A 329 -15.24 -27.23 18.14
N LEU A 330 -13.94 -27.49 18.15
CA LEU A 330 -13.26 -28.13 17.02
C LEU A 330 -13.75 -29.57 16.81
N GLU A 331 -13.79 -30.36 17.88
CA GLU A 331 -14.20 -31.78 17.84
C GLU A 331 -15.68 -31.95 17.47
N GLY A 332 -16.53 -31.02 17.91
CA GLY A 332 -17.95 -30.96 17.55
C GLY A 332 -18.25 -30.31 16.20
N ALA A 333 -17.23 -29.89 15.43
CA ALA A 333 -17.37 -29.13 14.18
C ALA A 333 -18.21 -27.83 14.32
N VAL A 334 -18.19 -27.21 15.50
CA VAL A 334 -18.89 -25.95 15.81
C VAL A 334 -17.98 -24.77 15.48
N PHE A 335 -17.86 -24.49 14.19
CA PHE A 335 -16.98 -23.42 13.70
C PHE A 335 -17.54 -22.02 13.93
N ARG A 336 -18.87 -21.85 13.90
CA ARG A 336 -19.49 -20.55 14.18
C ARG A 336 -19.43 -20.26 15.69
N TRP A 337 -19.10 -19.02 16.06
CA TRP A 337 -19.11 -18.54 17.45
C TRP A 337 -20.45 -18.86 18.12
N PRO A 338 -20.47 -19.68 19.19
CA PRO A 338 -21.72 -20.14 19.79
C PRO A 338 -22.11 -19.39 21.06
N TYR A 339 -21.27 -18.46 21.55
CA TYR A 339 -21.40 -17.89 22.90
C TYR A 339 -22.13 -16.54 22.94
N GLY A 340 -22.78 -16.11 21.85
CA GLY A 340 -23.46 -14.82 21.78
C GLY A 340 -22.46 -13.68 21.59
N ASP A 341 -22.43 -12.70 22.49
CA ASP A 341 -21.57 -11.52 22.41
C ASP A 341 -20.11 -11.85 22.04
N TYR A 342 -19.58 -11.15 21.04
CA TYR A 342 -18.25 -11.35 20.47
C TYR A 342 -17.32 -10.19 20.80
N SER A 343 -17.36 -9.74 22.05
CA SER A 343 -16.39 -8.79 22.62
C SER A 343 -15.04 -9.45 22.89
N LEU A 344 -14.00 -8.63 22.97
CA LEU A 344 -12.65 -9.09 23.32
C LEU A 344 -12.61 -9.69 24.73
N ALA A 345 -13.39 -9.14 25.66
CA ALA A 345 -13.54 -9.71 26.99
C ALA A 345 -14.19 -11.12 26.94
N SER A 346 -15.26 -11.29 26.17
CA SER A 346 -15.91 -12.60 25.97
C SER A 346 -14.98 -13.63 25.35
N ILE A 347 -14.16 -13.25 24.36
CA ILE A 347 -13.17 -14.16 23.77
C ILE A 347 -12.09 -14.55 24.79
N GLN A 348 -11.65 -13.61 25.63
CA GLN A 348 -10.69 -13.91 26.70
C GLN A 348 -11.26 -14.88 27.73
N GLU A 349 -12.53 -14.72 28.11
CA GLU A 349 -13.19 -15.53 29.12
C GLU A 349 -13.55 -16.94 28.60
N LYS A 350 -14.14 -17.03 27.40
CA LYS A 350 -14.66 -18.28 26.84
C LYS A 350 -13.64 -19.08 26.06
N GLY A 351 -12.50 -18.48 25.73
CA GLY A 351 -11.57 -19.03 24.77
C GLY A 351 -12.11 -18.97 23.34
N GLY A 352 -11.46 -19.68 22.43
CA GLY A 352 -11.90 -19.77 21.04
C GLY A 352 -11.01 -20.66 20.18
N ILE A 353 -11.37 -20.80 18.91
CA ILE A 353 -10.54 -21.50 17.92
C ILE A 353 -9.60 -20.50 17.22
N CYS A 354 -8.80 -20.98 16.27
CA CYS A 354 -7.72 -20.18 15.65
C CYS A 354 -8.16 -18.81 15.10
N VAL A 355 -9.38 -18.68 14.56
CA VAL A 355 -9.88 -17.39 14.05
C VAL A 355 -10.18 -16.40 15.16
N ASP A 356 -10.69 -16.86 16.30
CA ASP A 356 -11.03 -16.03 17.45
C ASP A 356 -9.75 -15.55 18.13
N GLN A 357 -8.75 -16.44 18.27
CA GLN A 357 -7.41 -16.10 18.78
C GLN A 357 -6.72 -15.05 17.89
N ALA A 358 -6.81 -15.21 16.56
CA ALA A 358 -6.23 -14.26 15.62
C ALA A 358 -6.93 -12.90 15.68
N TYR A 359 -8.26 -12.88 15.72
CA TYR A 359 -9.05 -11.65 15.86
C TYR A 359 -8.73 -10.91 17.15
N PHE A 360 -8.76 -11.61 18.29
CA PHE A 360 -8.43 -11.04 19.60
C PHE A 360 -7.03 -10.43 19.60
N SER A 361 -6.05 -11.15 19.05
CA SER A 361 -4.66 -10.71 18.95
C SER A 361 -4.51 -9.45 18.10
N SER A 362 -5.13 -9.44 16.92
CA SER A 362 -5.08 -8.30 16.00
C SER A 362 -5.74 -7.07 16.60
N MET A 363 -6.96 -7.19 17.13
CA MET A 363 -7.67 -6.07 17.76
C MET A 363 -6.95 -5.55 19.01
N SER A 364 -6.37 -6.46 19.80
CA SER A 364 -5.57 -6.08 20.96
C SER A 364 -4.38 -5.21 20.57
N GLY A 365 -3.73 -5.53 19.44
CA GLY A 365 -2.61 -4.74 18.94
C GLY A 365 -3.07 -3.36 18.47
N LYS A 366 -4.16 -3.30 17.70
CA LYS A 366 -4.73 -2.05 17.18
C LYS A 366 -5.13 -1.09 18.29
N ALA A 367 -5.80 -1.58 19.35
CA ALA A 367 -6.14 -0.78 20.52
C ALA A 367 -4.91 -0.15 21.18
N LYS A 368 -3.77 -0.85 21.17
CA LYS A 368 -2.48 -0.36 21.72
C LYS A 368 -1.63 0.40 20.70
N GLY A 369 -2.17 0.70 19.51
CA GLY A 369 -1.45 1.42 18.46
C GLY A 369 -0.37 0.60 17.74
N ILE A 370 -0.39 -0.73 17.86
CA ILE A 370 0.49 -1.64 17.12
C ILE A 370 -0.20 -2.02 15.82
N PRO A 371 0.40 -1.77 14.64
CA PRO A 371 -0.11 -2.28 13.37
C PRO A 371 -0.18 -3.81 13.40
N THR A 372 -1.36 -4.38 13.09
CA THR A 372 -1.56 -5.84 13.03
C THR A 372 -2.34 -6.25 11.79
N LEU A 373 -2.13 -7.49 11.37
CA LEU A 373 -2.90 -8.13 10.32
C LEU A 373 -3.28 -9.55 10.72
N THR A 374 -4.40 -10.02 10.19
CA THR A 374 -4.86 -11.40 10.33
C THR A 374 -4.56 -12.15 9.04
N PHE A 375 -4.09 -13.39 9.18
CA PHE A 375 -3.84 -14.30 8.08
C PHE A 375 -4.78 -15.49 8.15
N VAL A 376 -5.15 -16.01 6.99
CA VAL A 376 -5.78 -17.32 6.83
C VAL A 376 -5.01 -18.16 5.81
N GLY A 377 -4.86 -19.45 6.06
CA GLY A 377 -4.14 -20.37 5.17
C GLY A 377 -4.74 -21.76 5.18
N GLN A 378 -4.44 -22.54 4.14
CA GLN A 378 -4.81 -23.95 4.03
C GLN A 378 -3.55 -24.80 4.15
N GLY A 379 -3.57 -25.74 5.08
CA GLY A 379 -2.48 -26.68 5.33
C GLY A 379 -2.93 -28.13 5.23
N SER A 380 -2.06 -29.05 5.63
CA SER A 380 -2.33 -30.49 5.58
C SER A 380 -3.59 -30.91 6.34
N GLY A 381 -3.85 -30.31 7.50
CA GLY A 381 -5.01 -30.57 8.36
C GLY A 381 -6.23 -29.69 8.10
N GLY A 382 -6.18 -28.78 7.12
CA GLY A 382 -7.27 -27.87 6.78
C GLY A 382 -6.95 -26.38 7.03
N GLY A 383 -8.00 -25.58 7.19
CA GLY A 383 -7.89 -24.13 7.32
C GLY A 383 -7.41 -23.68 8.69
N HIS A 384 -6.55 -22.66 8.73
CA HIS A 384 -6.04 -22.07 9.96
C HIS A 384 -5.97 -20.55 9.85
N ALA A 385 -6.09 -19.87 11.00
CA ALA A 385 -5.95 -18.43 11.11
C ALA A 385 -4.88 -18.09 12.15
N TRP A 386 -4.07 -17.08 11.84
CA TRP A 386 -3.03 -16.56 12.73
C TRP A 386 -2.89 -15.06 12.53
N PHE A 387 -1.96 -14.41 13.23
CA PHE A 387 -1.79 -12.97 13.11
C PHE A 387 -0.32 -12.57 12.92
N GLY A 388 -0.13 -11.37 12.41
CA GLY A 388 1.16 -10.70 12.39
C GLY A 388 1.06 -9.29 12.95
N PHE A 389 2.22 -8.74 13.34
CA PHE A 389 2.31 -7.40 13.90
C PHE A 389 3.63 -6.71 13.56
N LEU A 390 3.62 -5.39 13.60
CA LEU A 390 4.84 -4.59 13.45
C LEU A 390 5.63 -4.62 14.76
N LYS A 391 6.71 -5.40 14.80
CA LYS A 391 7.54 -5.57 16.00
C LYS A 391 8.49 -4.40 16.22
N ASN A 392 9.11 -3.92 15.13
CA ASN A 392 9.94 -2.72 15.09
C ASN A 392 9.59 -1.95 13.81
N PRO A 393 9.90 -0.64 13.70
CA PRO A 393 9.71 0.12 12.46
C PRO A 393 10.27 -0.65 11.25
N GLY A 394 9.43 -0.89 10.24
CA GLY A 394 9.78 -1.68 9.05
C GLY A 394 10.05 -3.18 9.25
N ARG A 395 9.84 -3.75 10.45
CA ARG A 395 10.03 -5.19 10.71
C ARG A 395 8.75 -5.83 11.24
N TRP A 396 8.08 -6.56 10.37
CA TRP A 396 6.89 -7.35 10.70
C TRP A 396 7.26 -8.75 11.19
N GLU A 397 6.50 -9.26 12.15
CA GLU A 397 6.48 -10.66 12.53
C GLU A 397 5.15 -11.24 12.02
N THR A 398 5.18 -12.18 11.08
CA THR A 398 4.01 -12.60 10.29
C THR A 398 3.48 -13.99 10.61
N ASP A 399 4.15 -14.72 11.49
CA ASP A 399 3.89 -16.15 11.75
C ASP A 399 3.44 -16.41 13.19
N CYS A 400 2.95 -15.39 13.90
CA CYS A 400 2.53 -15.53 15.30
C CYS A 400 1.26 -16.38 15.40
N GLY A 401 1.42 -17.61 15.89
CA GLY A 401 0.35 -18.61 15.94
C GLY A 401 0.24 -19.47 14.67
N ARG A 402 1.17 -19.36 13.72
CA ARG A 402 1.23 -20.24 12.53
C ARG A 402 1.82 -21.60 12.92
N TYR A 403 1.10 -22.69 12.65
CA TYR A 403 1.56 -24.05 12.98
C TYR A 403 2.55 -24.55 11.93
N GLU A 404 3.82 -24.70 12.30
CA GLU A 404 4.90 -25.10 11.39
C GLU A 404 4.68 -26.51 10.78
N ASN A 405 4.07 -27.43 11.53
CA ASN A 405 3.84 -28.81 11.11
C ASN A 405 2.71 -29.02 10.08
N GLN A 406 2.02 -27.94 9.67
CA GLN A 406 0.87 -28.01 8.76
C GLN A 406 1.19 -27.61 7.32
N ASN A 407 2.46 -27.30 6.99
CA ASN A 407 2.95 -27.03 5.63
C ASN A 407 2.11 -25.99 4.84
N TYR A 408 1.69 -24.90 5.47
CA TYR A 408 0.97 -23.82 4.76
C TYR A 408 1.86 -23.21 3.66
N PRO A 409 1.46 -23.26 2.37
CA PRO A 409 2.27 -22.69 1.28
C PRO A 409 2.25 -21.17 1.31
N VAL A 410 1.13 -20.58 1.75
CA VAL A 410 0.89 -19.13 1.82
C VAL A 410 -0.06 -18.79 2.97
N GLY A 411 0.06 -17.57 3.49
CA GLY A 411 -0.92 -16.94 4.36
C GLY A 411 -1.56 -15.75 3.66
N ASN A 412 -2.89 -15.74 3.60
CA ASN A 412 -3.65 -14.69 2.95
C ASN A 412 -4.08 -13.65 3.98
N ALA A 413 -3.66 -12.40 3.78
CA ALA A 413 -4.11 -11.25 4.55
C ALA A 413 -4.91 -10.29 3.66
N ILE A 414 -5.67 -9.39 4.28
CA ILE A 414 -6.48 -8.38 3.58
C ILE A 414 -5.82 -7.01 3.75
N ASP A 415 -5.71 -6.26 2.66
CA ASP A 415 -5.31 -4.87 2.67
C ASP A 415 -6.47 -4.01 3.19
N PRO A 416 -6.32 -3.29 4.33
CA PRO A 416 -7.45 -2.56 4.90
C PRO A 416 -7.91 -1.34 4.11
N GLN A 417 -7.04 -0.81 3.25
CA GLN A 417 -7.41 0.31 2.37
C GLN A 417 -8.34 -0.17 1.26
N SER A 418 -8.03 -1.30 0.60
CA SER A 418 -8.82 -1.81 -0.53
C SER A 418 -9.81 -2.93 -0.19
N TRP A 419 -9.71 -3.52 1.01
CA TRP A 419 -10.40 -4.74 1.44
C TRP A 419 -10.22 -5.94 0.51
N LYS A 420 -9.10 -5.98 -0.21
CA LYS A 420 -8.71 -7.08 -1.12
C LYS A 420 -7.54 -7.87 -0.53
N LEU A 421 -7.32 -9.08 -1.03
CA LEU A 421 -6.18 -9.89 -0.63
C LEU A 421 -4.86 -9.16 -0.94
N ILE A 422 -3.96 -9.16 0.05
CA ILE A 422 -2.58 -8.70 -0.11
C ILE A 422 -1.84 -9.77 -0.92
N THR A 423 -1.17 -9.37 -1.98
CA THR A 423 -0.28 -10.26 -2.73
C THR A 423 0.99 -10.56 -1.94
N ASP A 424 1.65 -11.69 -2.19
CA ASP A 424 2.93 -12.03 -1.54
C ASP A 424 4.00 -10.94 -1.71
N ASP A 425 3.99 -10.26 -2.86
CA ASP A 425 4.88 -9.13 -3.14
C ASP A 425 4.62 -7.95 -2.21
N GLU A 426 3.34 -7.56 -2.08
CA GLU A 426 2.93 -6.49 -1.20
C GLU A 426 3.20 -6.83 0.26
N LEU A 427 2.98 -8.08 0.66
CA LEU A 427 3.30 -8.56 2.00
C LEU A 427 4.82 -8.53 2.24
N GLY A 428 5.63 -8.95 1.26
CA GLY A 428 7.07 -8.85 1.32
C GLY A 428 7.57 -7.40 1.40
N ALA A 429 6.98 -6.49 0.62
CA ALA A 429 7.28 -5.07 0.66
C ALA A 429 6.88 -4.43 2.00
N LEU A 430 5.73 -4.83 2.56
CA LEU A 430 5.32 -4.47 3.92
C LEU A 430 6.35 -4.97 4.95
N ALA A 431 6.71 -6.26 4.87
CA ALA A 431 7.65 -6.92 5.79
C ALA A 431 9.06 -6.30 5.77
N ARG A 432 9.50 -5.77 4.63
CA ARG A 432 10.77 -5.06 4.45
C ARG A 432 10.69 -3.55 4.74
N GLY A 433 9.50 -3.02 5.07
CA GLY A 433 9.30 -1.59 5.31
C GLY A 433 9.48 -0.71 4.06
N GLU A 434 9.33 -1.28 2.86
CA GLU A 434 9.73 -0.62 1.61
C GLU A 434 8.86 0.58 1.23
N LYS A 435 7.63 0.66 1.76
CA LYS A 435 6.66 1.72 1.43
C LYS A 435 6.94 3.09 2.08
N ASN A 436 8.02 3.23 2.84
CA ASN A 436 8.62 4.53 3.19
C ASN A 436 9.40 5.11 2.00
N LEU A 437 8.74 5.25 0.84
CA LEU A 437 9.38 5.56 -0.45
C LEU A 437 9.88 7.01 -0.48
N SER A 438 11.16 7.20 -0.18
CA SER A 438 11.90 8.43 -0.46
C SER A 438 12.81 8.27 -1.68
N GLY A 439 13.37 9.37 -2.19
CA GLY A 439 14.29 9.34 -3.33
C GLY A 439 13.66 8.82 -4.62
N PHE A 440 14.38 7.96 -5.34
CA PHE A 440 13.97 7.45 -6.67
C PHE A 440 12.62 6.74 -6.66
N ARG A 441 12.32 5.97 -5.60
CA ARG A 441 11.03 5.29 -5.48
C ARG A 441 9.87 6.26 -5.27
N GLY A 442 10.09 7.34 -4.54
CA GLY A 442 9.11 8.42 -4.40
C GLY A 442 8.81 9.10 -5.74
N LYS A 443 9.84 9.29 -6.58
CA LYS A 443 9.69 9.84 -7.94
C LYS A 443 8.95 8.87 -8.87
N ALA A 444 9.13 7.56 -8.71
CA ALA A 444 8.39 6.56 -9.47
C ALA A 444 6.86 6.67 -9.27
N VAL A 445 6.42 6.96 -8.03
CA VAL A 445 5.00 7.21 -7.72
C VAL A 445 4.49 8.44 -8.47
N ASP A 446 5.28 9.52 -8.51
CA ASP A 446 4.89 10.76 -9.18
C ASP A 446 4.72 10.55 -10.72
N TYR A 447 5.63 9.80 -11.35
CA TYR A 447 5.48 9.39 -12.77
C TYR A 447 4.28 8.50 -13.03
N PHE A 448 4.02 7.55 -12.14
CA PHE A 448 2.87 6.66 -12.29
C PHE A 448 1.56 7.44 -12.18
N ALA A 449 1.45 8.35 -11.20
CA ALA A 449 0.31 9.24 -11.08
C ALA A 449 0.14 10.14 -12.32
N TRP A 450 1.25 10.66 -12.88
CA TRP A 450 1.22 11.41 -14.13
C TRP A 450 0.69 10.57 -15.30
N ALA A 451 1.09 9.30 -15.42
CA ALA A 451 0.55 8.40 -16.42
C ALA A 451 -0.96 8.20 -16.25
N LEU A 452 -1.42 7.91 -15.03
CA LEU A 452 -2.85 7.68 -14.75
C LEU A 452 -3.73 8.91 -15.00
N ALA A 453 -3.20 10.12 -14.85
CA ALA A 453 -3.89 11.37 -15.20
C ALA A 453 -3.99 11.61 -16.72
N ASN A 454 -3.22 10.86 -17.52
CA ASN A 454 -3.06 11.08 -18.96
C ASN A 454 -3.17 9.77 -19.77
N PRO A 455 -4.23 8.97 -19.61
CA PRO A 455 -4.33 7.62 -20.21
C PRO A 455 -4.43 7.62 -21.74
N MET A 456 -4.84 8.75 -22.34
CA MET A 456 -5.01 8.90 -23.79
C MET A 456 -3.83 9.62 -24.47
N GLU A 457 -2.88 10.12 -23.68
CA GLU A 457 -1.76 10.88 -24.22
C GLU A 457 -0.68 9.93 -24.77
N SER A 458 0.02 10.36 -25.83
CA SER A 458 1.07 9.55 -26.48
C SER A 458 2.22 9.18 -25.55
N PHE A 459 2.47 9.98 -24.51
CA PHE A 459 3.49 9.75 -23.49
C PHE A 459 3.03 8.87 -22.32
N TYR A 460 1.81 8.32 -22.34
CA TYR A 460 1.28 7.45 -21.27
C TYR A 460 2.24 6.30 -20.96
N ARG A 461 2.60 5.51 -21.98
CA ARG A 461 3.50 4.37 -21.84
C ARG A 461 4.91 4.81 -21.43
N GLU A 462 5.44 5.90 -21.99
CA GLU A 462 6.76 6.45 -21.58
C GLU A 462 6.77 6.75 -20.07
N SER A 463 5.69 7.31 -19.55
CA SER A 463 5.57 7.66 -18.13
C SER A 463 5.56 6.40 -17.24
N LEU A 464 4.86 5.34 -17.65
CA LEU A 464 4.94 4.03 -16.97
C LEU A 464 6.36 3.45 -17.02
N GLN A 465 7.03 3.52 -18.17
CA GLN A 465 8.39 3.02 -18.35
C GLN A 465 9.40 3.73 -17.45
N ARG A 466 9.28 5.06 -17.32
CA ARG A 466 10.08 5.85 -16.37
C ARG A 466 9.81 5.43 -14.93
N ALA A 467 8.54 5.25 -14.55
CA ALA A 467 8.17 4.81 -13.20
C ALA A 467 8.78 3.44 -12.86
N ARG A 468 8.63 2.42 -13.73
CA ARG A 468 9.21 1.09 -13.47
C ARG A 468 10.74 1.06 -13.58
N THR A 469 11.36 1.97 -14.34
CA THR A 469 12.83 2.08 -14.36
C THR A 469 13.36 2.54 -13.00
N LEU A 470 12.67 3.50 -12.37
CA LEU A 470 13.04 4.02 -11.05
C LEU A 470 12.65 3.08 -9.90
N HIS A 471 11.61 2.27 -10.11
CA HIS A 471 11.17 1.26 -9.15
C HIS A 471 10.82 -0.05 -9.88
N PRO A 472 11.82 -0.90 -10.18
CA PRO A 472 11.62 -2.12 -10.98
C PRO A 472 10.66 -3.15 -10.38
N SER A 473 10.45 -3.12 -9.06
CA SER A 473 9.48 -3.96 -8.35
C SER A 473 8.10 -3.30 -8.20
N TYR A 474 7.82 -2.17 -8.87
CA TYR A 474 6.53 -1.49 -8.74
C TYR A 474 5.43 -2.20 -9.54
N THR A 475 4.84 -3.23 -8.92
CA THR A 475 3.86 -4.14 -9.52
C THR A 475 2.72 -3.45 -10.25
N GLU A 476 2.11 -2.41 -9.69
CA GLU A 476 0.98 -1.70 -10.33
C GLU A 476 1.37 -0.98 -11.63
N VAL A 477 2.60 -0.44 -11.71
CA VAL A 477 3.11 0.17 -12.95
C VAL A 477 3.23 -0.87 -14.04
N TRP A 478 3.79 -2.04 -13.70
CA TRP A 478 3.92 -3.15 -14.63
C TRP A 478 2.57 -3.67 -15.11
N LYS A 479 1.59 -3.85 -14.21
CA LYS A 479 0.22 -4.27 -14.60
C LYS A 479 -0.45 -3.28 -15.54
N ASN A 480 -0.30 -1.98 -15.31
CA ASN A 480 -0.84 -0.95 -16.20
C ASN A 480 -0.14 -0.95 -17.57
N GLU A 481 1.18 -1.14 -17.63
CA GLU A 481 1.88 -1.28 -18.91
C GLU A 481 1.51 -2.57 -19.62
N ALA A 482 1.34 -3.68 -18.90
CA ALA A 482 0.89 -4.96 -19.45
C ALA A 482 -0.48 -4.82 -20.13
N ASN A 483 -1.44 -4.20 -19.44
CA ASN A 483 -2.76 -3.90 -20.01
C ASN A 483 -2.67 -3.02 -21.26
N TRP A 484 -1.76 -2.04 -21.26
CA TRP A 484 -1.53 -1.20 -22.44
C TRP A 484 -0.91 -2.00 -23.59
N VAL A 485 0.09 -2.84 -23.30
CA VAL A 485 0.77 -3.70 -24.28
C VAL A 485 -0.22 -4.67 -24.92
N GLU A 486 -1.05 -5.34 -24.13
CA GLU A 486 -2.06 -6.29 -24.65
C GLU A 486 -3.05 -5.64 -25.59
N LYS A 487 -3.47 -4.40 -25.30
CA LYS A 487 -4.46 -3.66 -26.10
C LYS A 487 -3.88 -3.01 -27.35
N ASN A 488 -2.66 -2.47 -27.27
CA ASN A 488 -2.13 -1.56 -28.29
C ASN A 488 -0.98 -2.16 -29.12
N VAL A 489 -0.24 -3.13 -28.59
CA VAL A 489 0.91 -3.72 -29.29
C VAL A 489 0.44 -4.89 -30.14
N LYS A 490 0.60 -4.77 -31.46
CA LYS A 490 0.30 -5.84 -32.42
C LYS A 490 1.49 -6.74 -32.73
N ASP A 491 2.72 -6.24 -32.59
CA ASP A 491 3.93 -7.03 -32.82
C ASP A 491 4.13 -8.04 -31.69
N LEU A 492 3.99 -9.33 -32.01
CA LEU A 492 4.18 -10.43 -31.08
C LEU A 492 5.61 -10.49 -30.51
N ARG A 493 6.63 -10.04 -31.26
CA ARG A 493 8.01 -9.96 -30.76
C ARG A 493 8.13 -8.92 -29.66
N GLU A 494 7.45 -7.80 -29.80
CA GLU A 494 7.40 -6.75 -28.78
C GLU A 494 6.63 -7.23 -27.53
N LYS A 495 5.47 -7.87 -27.71
CA LYS A 495 4.74 -8.51 -26.59
C LYS A 495 5.63 -9.50 -25.84
N ARG A 496 6.34 -10.38 -26.56
CA ARG A 496 7.29 -11.33 -25.98
C ARG A 496 8.37 -10.61 -25.16
N ASN A 497 9.00 -9.58 -25.73
CA ASN A 497 10.07 -8.81 -25.05
C ASN A 497 9.58 -8.14 -23.76
N PHE A 498 8.33 -7.66 -23.74
CA PHE A 498 7.71 -7.12 -22.53
C PHE A 498 7.60 -8.21 -21.45
N TRP A 499 7.04 -9.38 -21.78
CA TRP A 499 6.90 -10.47 -20.82
C TRP A 499 8.25 -11.05 -20.37
N ASP A 500 9.26 -11.09 -21.23
CA ASP A 500 10.64 -11.42 -20.83
C ASP A 500 11.19 -10.42 -19.79
N SER A 501 10.89 -9.13 -19.97
CA SER A 501 11.30 -8.07 -19.02
C SER A 501 10.55 -8.19 -17.69
N TRP A 502 9.26 -8.51 -17.74
CA TRP A 502 8.44 -8.82 -16.58
C TRP A 502 9.04 -9.98 -15.77
N LEU A 503 9.40 -11.08 -16.44
CA LEU A 503 10.01 -12.24 -15.78
C LEU A 503 11.36 -11.94 -15.13
N LYS A 504 12.13 -10.99 -15.69
CA LYS A 504 13.36 -10.51 -15.05
C LYS A 504 13.06 -9.71 -13.78
N ALA A 505 12.10 -8.79 -13.86
CA ALA A 505 11.71 -7.93 -12.74
C ALA A 505 11.12 -8.72 -11.56
N PHE A 506 10.34 -9.76 -11.85
CA PHE A 506 9.60 -10.53 -10.86
C PHE A 506 10.11 -11.97 -10.69
N SER A 507 11.37 -12.22 -11.02
CA SER A 507 11.97 -13.56 -10.93
C SER A 507 11.90 -14.18 -9.52
N ASN A 508 11.85 -13.33 -8.48
CA ASN A 508 11.77 -13.72 -7.07
C ASN A 508 10.34 -13.62 -6.47
N THR A 509 9.37 -13.12 -7.24
CA THR A 509 7.97 -13.01 -6.80
C THR A 509 7.15 -14.07 -7.52
N ILE A 510 6.89 -15.19 -6.84
CA ILE A 510 6.39 -16.41 -7.48
C ILE A 510 5.07 -16.18 -8.24
N ASP A 511 4.09 -15.51 -7.64
CA ASP A 511 2.78 -15.25 -8.29
C ASP A 511 2.94 -14.46 -9.60
N LEU A 512 3.67 -13.35 -9.55
CA LEU A 512 3.90 -12.48 -10.70
C LEU A 512 4.77 -13.18 -11.76
N LYS A 513 5.73 -14.02 -11.34
CA LYS A 513 6.51 -14.84 -12.26
C LYS A 513 5.62 -15.81 -13.03
N ILE A 514 4.70 -16.50 -12.35
CA ILE A 514 3.75 -17.42 -12.98
C ILE A 514 2.83 -16.65 -13.93
N GLU A 515 2.31 -15.49 -13.53
CA GLU A 515 1.52 -14.62 -14.40
C GLU A 515 2.27 -14.30 -15.70
N GLY A 516 3.53 -13.84 -15.58
CA GLY A 516 4.39 -13.56 -16.73
C GLY A 516 4.69 -14.80 -17.58
N GLN A 517 4.88 -15.96 -16.97
CA GLN A 517 5.11 -17.22 -17.67
C GLN A 517 3.88 -17.64 -18.47
N LYS A 518 2.68 -17.53 -17.89
CA LYS A 518 1.41 -17.84 -18.57
C LYS A 518 1.18 -16.92 -19.76
N LYS A 519 1.40 -15.61 -19.58
CA LYS A 519 1.27 -14.62 -20.65
C LYS A 519 2.32 -14.82 -21.75
N LEU A 520 3.55 -15.15 -21.39
CA LEU A 520 4.59 -15.50 -22.35
C LEU A 520 4.26 -16.78 -23.14
N ALA A 521 3.72 -17.81 -22.48
CA ALA A 521 3.28 -19.03 -23.15
C ALA A 521 2.17 -18.73 -24.18
N ALA A 522 1.18 -17.91 -23.81
CA ALA A 522 0.12 -17.48 -24.73
C ALA A 522 0.68 -16.73 -25.96
N VAL A 523 1.67 -15.85 -25.76
CA VAL A 523 2.35 -15.18 -26.89
C VAL A 523 3.07 -16.20 -27.79
N TYR A 524 3.72 -17.23 -27.24
CA TYR A 524 4.33 -18.28 -28.05
C TYR A 524 3.30 -19.11 -28.83
N ASP A 525 2.13 -19.39 -28.25
CA ASP A 525 1.01 -20.02 -28.96
C ASP A 525 0.56 -19.14 -30.15
N GLU A 526 0.35 -17.84 -29.93
CA GLU A 526 0.00 -16.86 -30.99
C GLU A 526 1.08 -16.76 -32.08
N MET A 527 2.35 -16.94 -31.71
CA MET A 527 3.48 -16.96 -32.66
C MET A 527 3.61 -18.27 -33.44
N GLY A 528 2.74 -19.27 -33.20
CA GLY A 528 2.81 -20.58 -33.84
C GLY A 528 3.91 -21.50 -33.28
N ASN A 529 4.31 -21.31 -32.02
CA ASN A 529 5.31 -22.14 -31.34
C ASN A 529 4.74 -22.85 -30.09
N PRO A 530 3.79 -23.80 -30.27
CA PRO A 530 3.12 -24.48 -29.16
C PRO A 530 4.07 -25.35 -28.32
N ARG A 531 5.18 -25.84 -28.90
CA ARG A 531 6.20 -26.60 -28.16
C ARG A 531 6.85 -25.76 -27.08
N GLN A 532 7.16 -24.50 -27.38
CA GLN A 532 7.76 -23.60 -26.41
C GLN A 532 6.74 -23.15 -25.35
N ALA A 533 5.49 -22.91 -25.74
CA ALA A 533 4.41 -22.61 -24.80
C ALA A 533 4.21 -23.75 -23.80
N GLU A 534 4.13 -25.00 -24.26
CA GLU A 534 3.97 -26.17 -23.41
C GLU A 534 5.16 -26.37 -22.47
N ARG A 535 6.38 -26.12 -22.95
CA ARG A 535 7.59 -26.15 -22.10
C ARG A 535 7.48 -25.16 -20.93
N ILE A 536 6.92 -23.97 -21.15
CA ILE A 536 6.73 -22.96 -20.10
C ILE A 536 5.64 -23.41 -19.11
N ARG A 537 4.50 -23.91 -19.59
CA ARG A 537 3.41 -24.43 -18.74
C ARG A 537 3.88 -25.57 -17.83
N SER A 538 4.61 -26.54 -18.40
CA SER A 538 5.25 -27.62 -17.65
C SER A 538 6.28 -27.11 -16.63
N LEU A 539 7.00 -26.03 -16.95
CA LEU A 539 7.99 -25.43 -16.05
C LEU A 539 7.34 -24.77 -14.83
N ILE A 540 6.17 -24.13 -14.98
CA ILE A 540 5.40 -23.55 -13.87
C ILE A 540 5.11 -24.63 -12.82
N VAL A 541 4.56 -25.77 -13.24
CA VAL A 541 4.24 -26.87 -12.33
C VAL A 541 5.50 -27.39 -11.66
N LYS A 542 6.57 -27.64 -12.43
CA LYS A 542 7.83 -28.19 -11.92
C LYS A 542 8.52 -27.28 -10.88
N GLN A 543 8.55 -25.97 -11.11
CA GLN A 543 9.24 -25.02 -10.24
C GLN A 543 8.56 -24.83 -8.88
N ASN A 544 7.25 -25.11 -8.79
CA ASN A 544 6.44 -24.75 -7.64
C ASN A 544 5.91 -25.96 -6.85
N ARG A 545 6.43 -27.17 -7.10
CA ARG A 545 5.92 -28.41 -6.47
C ARG A 545 6.05 -28.48 -4.95
N SER A 546 7.08 -27.82 -4.39
CA SER A 546 7.40 -27.93 -2.96
C SER A 546 7.03 -26.67 -2.15
N GLY A 547 7.24 -25.47 -2.70
CA GLY A 547 7.03 -24.20 -1.98
C GLY A 547 5.61 -23.63 -2.16
N ARG A 548 5.25 -23.28 -3.40
CA ARG A 548 3.94 -22.74 -3.78
C ARG A 548 3.12 -23.78 -4.53
N PHE A 549 2.93 -24.92 -3.88
CA PHE A 549 2.19 -26.03 -4.45
C PHE A 549 0.74 -25.68 -4.75
N ASP A 550 0.16 -24.71 -4.05
CA ASP A 550 -1.14 -24.09 -4.35
C ASP A 550 -1.21 -23.60 -5.81
N LEU A 551 -0.19 -22.87 -6.26
CA LEU A 551 -0.13 -22.36 -7.63
C LEU A 551 0.14 -23.46 -8.65
N ALA A 552 0.99 -24.43 -8.29
CA ALA A 552 1.27 -25.57 -9.15
C ALA A 552 0.03 -26.44 -9.36
N ILE A 553 -0.74 -26.68 -8.30
CA ILE A 553 -2.02 -27.39 -8.31
C ILE A 553 -3.03 -26.62 -9.16
N LYS A 554 -3.16 -25.31 -8.96
CA LYS A 554 -4.05 -24.47 -9.76
C LYS A 554 -3.73 -24.54 -11.25
N GLU A 555 -2.45 -24.39 -11.63
CA GLU A 555 -2.03 -24.47 -13.03
C GLU A 555 -2.27 -25.88 -13.62
N GLY A 556 -1.96 -26.94 -12.88
CA GLY A 556 -2.25 -28.30 -13.33
C GLY A 556 -3.75 -28.58 -13.45
N ALA A 557 -4.57 -28.05 -12.54
CA ALA A 557 -6.03 -28.16 -12.60
C ALA A 557 -6.58 -27.43 -13.84
N GLU A 558 -6.11 -26.23 -14.16
CA GLU A 558 -6.49 -25.53 -15.40
C GLU A 558 -6.14 -26.36 -16.66
N GLN A 559 -4.97 -26.99 -16.69
CA GLN A 559 -4.59 -27.88 -17.79
C GLN A 559 -5.51 -29.11 -17.90
N ILE A 560 -5.89 -29.72 -16.77
CA ILE A 560 -6.84 -30.84 -16.73
C ILE A 560 -8.22 -30.39 -17.20
N MET A 561 -8.71 -29.24 -16.74
CA MET A 561 -10.02 -28.71 -17.15
C MET A 561 -10.09 -28.42 -18.64
N ASN A 562 -9.03 -27.82 -19.22
CA ASN A 562 -8.94 -27.60 -20.66
C ASN A 562 -9.01 -28.92 -21.46
N LYS A 563 -8.47 -30.02 -20.93
CA LYS A 563 -8.57 -31.35 -21.54
C LYS A 563 -9.97 -31.92 -21.45
N LEU A 564 -10.63 -31.77 -20.30
CA LEU A 564 -12.03 -32.18 -20.14
C LEU A 564 -12.97 -31.42 -21.07
N GLU A 565 -12.76 -30.11 -21.25
CA GLU A 565 -13.53 -29.29 -22.19
C GLU A 565 -13.38 -29.75 -23.65
N LYS A 566 -12.20 -30.26 -24.01
CA LYS A 566 -11.91 -30.86 -25.33
C LYS A 566 -12.31 -32.34 -25.44
N ALA A 567 -12.94 -32.90 -24.41
CA ALA A 567 -13.27 -34.32 -24.32
C ALA A 567 -12.05 -35.26 -24.43
N GLU A 568 -10.86 -34.80 -24.04
CA GLU A 568 -9.62 -35.58 -23.97
C GLU A 568 -9.52 -36.37 -22.64
N TRP A 569 -10.53 -37.21 -22.36
CA TRP A 569 -10.73 -37.83 -21.04
C TRP A 569 -9.52 -38.64 -20.53
N SER A 570 -8.92 -39.48 -21.37
CA SER A 570 -7.78 -40.32 -20.98
C SER A 570 -6.54 -39.48 -20.64
N ASP A 571 -6.33 -38.37 -21.34
CA ASP A 571 -5.19 -37.50 -21.06
C ASP A 571 -5.43 -36.63 -19.82
N ALA A 572 -6.68 -36.23 -19.58
CA ALA A 572 -7.08 -35.56 -18.35
C ALA A 572 -6.85 -36.48 -17.13
N GLU A 573 -7.23 -37.75 -17.23
CA GLU A 573 -7.02 -38.76 -16.18
C GLU A 573 -5.54 -39.01 -15.89
N LYS A 574 -4.71 -39.22 -16.92
CA LYS A 574 -3.26 -39.39 -16.75
C LYS A 574 -2.61 -38.19 -16.07
N LEU A 575 -3.05 -36.98 -16.41
CA LEU A 575 -2.54 -35.76 -15.80
C LEU A 575 -3.04 -35.61 -14.35
N TYR A 576 -4.30 -35.92 -14.06
CA TYR A 576 -4.86 -35.98 -12.71
C TYR A 576 -4.05 -36.94 -11.82
N GLU A 577 -3.84 -38.18 -12.25
CA GLU A 577 -3.07 -39.15 -11.48
C GLU A 577 -1.64 -38.67 -11.21
N ARG A 578 -1.00 -38.06 -12.23
CA ARG A 578 0.35 -37.51 -12.08
C ARG A 578 0.38 -36.40 -11.05
N MET A 579 -0.59 -35.49 -11.09
CA MET A 579 -0.70 -34.41 -10.11
C MET A 579 -0.94 -34.97 -8.71
N VAL A 580 -1.84 -35.94 -8.54
CA VAL A 580 -2.05 -36.60 -7.24
C VAL A 580 -0.76 -37.23 -6.72
N LYS A 581 0.02 -37.92 -7.57
CA LYS A 581 1.34 -38.49 -7.21
C LYS A 581 2.35 -37.40 -6.81
N ASP A 582 2.42 -36.33 -7.60
CA ASP A 582 3.40 -35.25 -7.39
C ASP A 582 3.17 -34.49 -6.06
N PHE A 583 1.93 -34.45 -5.56
CA PHE A 583 1.53 -33.69 -4.37
C PHE A 583 1.10 -34.55 -3.17
N GLU A 584 1.30 -35.87 -3.24
CA GLU A 584 0.71 -36.82 -2.28
C GLU A 584 1.15 -36.63 -0.82
N LYS A 585 2.29 -35.95 -0.59
CA LYS A 585 2.89 -35.78 0.76
C LYS A 585 2.84 -34.35 1.31
N THR A 586 2.48 -33.37 0.48
CA THR A 586 2.74 -31.95 0.79
C THR A 586 1.49 -31.09 0.81
N ALA A 587 0.48 -31.41 0.00
CA ALA A 587 -0.57 -30.44 -0.31
C ALA A 587 -1.89 -30.60 0.47
N GLY A 588 -2.18 -31.80 1.01
CA GLY A 588 -3.35 -32.07 1.84
C GLY A 588 -4.63 -31.38 1.36
N GLY A 589 -5.14 -30.43 2.15
CA GLY A 589 -6.35 -29.66 1.84
C GLY A 589 -6.32 -28.95 0.50
N GLU A 590 -5.19 -28.39 0.07
CA GLU A 590 -5.13 -27.69 -1.22
C GLU A 590 -5.24 -28.62 -2.42
N LEU A 591 -4.70 -29.84 -2.31
CA LEU A 591 -4.92 -30.84 -3.35
C LEU A 591 -6.40 -31.23 -3.45
N TYR A 592 -7.06 -31.34 -2.29
CA TYR A 592 -8.48 -31.65 -2.24
C TYR A 592 -9.35 -30.58 -2.90
N TYR A 593 -9.26 -29.34 -2.43
CA TYR A 593 -10.11 -28.26 -2.91
C TYR A 593 -9.69 -27.73 -4.29
N GLY A 594 -8.38 -27.65 -4.56
CA GLY A 594 -7.83 -27.08 -5.78
C GLY A 594 -7.85 -28.01 -6.99
N LEU A 595 -7.88 -29.33 -6.80
CA LEU A 595 -7.83 -30.30 -7.89
C LEU A 595 -8.87 -31.42 -7.78
N ILE A 596 -8.90 -32.16 -6.68
CA ILE A 596 -9.68 -33.41 -6.58
C ILE A 596 -11.17 -33.12 -6.70
N ARG A 597 -11.69 -32.25 -5.83
CA ARG A 597 -13.10 -31.88 -5.84
C ARG A 597 -13.57 -31.33 -7.19
N PRO A 598 -12.94 -30.31 -7.79
CA PRO A 598 -13.42 -29.77 -9.06
C PRO A 598 -13.32 -30.80 -10.21
N TYR A 599 -12.28 -31.63 -10.26
CA TYR A 599 -12.14 -32.69 -11.27
C TYR A 599 -13.29 -33.70 -11.17
N VAL A 600 -13.55 -34.20 -9.96
CA VAL A 600 -14.61 -35.18 -9.69
C VAL A 600 -16.00 -34.60 -9.96
N GLU A 601 -16.28 -33.37 -9.48
CA GLU A 601 -17.55 -32.69 -9.74
C GLU A 601 -17.77 -32.49 -11.25
N LYS A 602 -16.73 -32.12 -12.02
CA LYS A 602 -16.83 -31.96 -13.47
C LYS A 602 -17.10 -33.27 -14.20
N LEU A 603 -16.46 -34.37 -13.82
CA LEU A 603 -16.72 -35.70 -14.38
C LEU A 603 -18.16 -36.15 -14.11
N ALA A 604 -18.63 -35.99 -12.86
CA ALA A 604 -20.00 -36.34 -12.48
C ALA A 604 -21.03 -35.51 -13.28
N GLN A 605 -20.82 -34.20 -13.40
CA GLN A 605 -21.66 -33.31 -14.22
C GLN A 605 -21.66 -33.69 -15.71
N SER A 606 -20.57 -34.28 -16.21
CA SER A 606 -20.44 -34.74 -17.59
C SER A 606 -20.97 -36.16 -17.81
N GLY A 607 -21.72 -36.72 -16.84
CA GLY A 607 -22.29 -38.06 -16.90
C GLY A 607 -21.29 -39.20 -16.70
N ARG A 608 -20.04 -38.90 -16.32
CA ARG A 608 -18.96 -39.88 -16.15
C ARG A 608 -18.80 -40.30 -14.69
N LYS A 609 -19.89 -40.81 -14.11
CA LYS A 609 -19.95 -41.17 -12.68
C LYS A 609 -18.93 -42.25 -12.29
N ASP A 610 -18.72 -43.25 -13.15
CA ASP A 610 -17.75 -44.32 -12.87
C ASP A 610 -16.32 -43.76 -12.78
N GLN A 611 -15.91 -42.94 -13.76
CA GLN A 611 -14.58 -42.29 -13.74
C GLN A 611 -14.43 -41.34 -12.54
N ALA A 612 -15.51 -40.69 -12.11
CA ALA A 612 -15.51 -39.84 -10.91
C ALA A 612 -15.25 -40.67 -9.64
N MET A 613 -15.84 -41.87 -9.54
CA MET A 613 -15.60 -42.81 -8.44
C MET A 613 -14.20 -43.42 -8.50
N ASP A 614 -13.70 -43.78 -9.68
CA ASP A 614 -12.34 -44.29 -9.90
C ASP A 614 -11.30 -43.27 -9.43
N ALA A 615 -11.50 -41.99 -9.74
CA ALA A 615 -10.62 -40.90 -9.31
C ALA A 615 -10.55 -40.75 -7.77
N ILE A 616 -11.67 -40.99 -7.07
CA ILE A 616 -11.73 -41.02 -5.60
C ILE A 616 -11.03 -42.26 -5.06
N GLU A 617 -11.26 -43.42 -5.66
CA GLU A 617 -10.63 -44.68 -5.21
C GLU A 617 -9.11 -44.63 -5.36
N PHE A 618 -8.63 -44.11 -6.49
CA PHE A 618 -7.21 -43.88 -6.74
C PHE A 618 -6.55 -43.05 -5.64
N LEU A 619 -7.20 -41.97 -5.23
CA LEU A 619 -6.74 -41.11 -4.13
C LEU A 619 -6.73 -41.86 -2.79
N LYS A 620 -7.79 -42.59 -2.46
CA LYS A 620 -7.92 -43.34 -1.20
C LYS A 620 -6.81 -44.38 -1.05
N LYS A 621 -6.52 -45.13 -2.13
CA LYS A 621 -5.43 -46.14 -2.15
C LYS A 621 -4.07 -45.55 -1.80
N ARG A 622 -3.85 -44.28 -2.11
CA ARG A 622 -2.58 -43.57 -1.86
C ARG A 622 -2.49 -42.91 -0.49
N LYS A 623 -3.58 -42.87 0.29
CA LYS A 623 -3.63 -42.23 1.63
C LYS A 623 -3.13 -40.77 1.60
N VAL A 624 -3.50 -40.05 0.53
CA VAL A 624 -3.02 -38.67 0.27
C VAL A 624 -3.63 -37.64 1.22
N LEU A 625 -4.85 -37.89 1.70
CA LEU A 625 -5.60 -37.00 2.56
C LEU A 625 -5.85 -37.67 3.90
N ASP A 626 -5.82 -36.87 4.97
CA ASP A 626 -6.33 -37.32 6.27
C ASP A 626 -7.87 -37.39 6.21
N MET A 627 -8.38 -38.60 6.08
CA MET A 627 -9.81 -38.92 6.10
C MET A 627 -10.24 -39.56 7.43
N GLY A 628 -9.46 -39.35 8.50
CA GLY A 628 -9.76 -39.85 9.83
C GLY A 628 -11.07 -39.28 10.41
N PRO A 629 -11.65 -39.94 11.43
CA PRO A 629 -12.82 -39.42 12.14
C PRO A 629 -12.55 -38.02 12.71
N GLY A 630 -13.41 -37.05 12.38
CA GLY A 630 -13.29 -35.66 12.83
C GLY A 630 -12.38 -34.77 11.97
N SER A 631 -11.72 -35.29 10.92
CA SER A 631 -10.95 -34.43 10.01
C SER A 631 -11.89 -33.61 9.11
N ILE A 632 -11.55 -32.32 8.87
CA ILE A 632 -12.34 -31.42 8.02
C ILE A 632 -12.47 -31.99 6.60
N ILE A 633 -11.38 -32.54 6.06
CA ILE A 633 -11.31 -33.08 4.70
C ILE A 633 -12.13 -34.39 4.59
N GLY A 634 -12.12 -35.23 5.62
CA GLY A 634 -12.92 -36.47 5.66
C GLY A 634 -14.42 -36.19 5.55
N LEU A 635 -14.90 -35.19 6.30
CA LEU A 635 -16.30 -34.75 6.25
C LEU A 635 -16.69 -34.20 4.86
N GLU A 636 -15.81 -33.40 4.23
CA GLU A 636 -16.07 -32.86 2.90
C GLU A 636 -16.04 -33.95 1.81
N MET A 637 -15.18 -34.96 1.94
CA MET A 637 -15.14 -36.09 1.01
C MET A 637 -16.45 -36.90 1.04
N GLN A 638 -17.06 -37.09 2.21
CA GLN A 638 -18.36 -37.76 2.32
C GLN A 638 -19.45 -37.00 1.55
N LYS A 639 -19.49 -35.67 1.69
CA LYS A 639 -20.43 -34.81 0.93
C LYS A 639 -20.18 -34.90 -0.58
N LEU A 640 -18.93 -34.98 -1.01
CA LEU A 640 -18.59 -35.11 -2.43
C LEU A 640 -19.10 -36.43 -3.01
N ILE A 641 -18.89 -37.56 -2.31
CA ILE A 641 -19.37 -38.88 -2.73
C ILE A 641 -20.91 -38.90 -2.85
N GLN A 642 -21.60 -38.31 -1.88
CA GLN A 642 -23.07 -38.21 -1.90
C GLN A 642 -23.62 -37.43 -3.10
N LYS A 643 -22.84 -36.54 -3.72
CA LYS A 643 -23.26 -35.80 -4.92
C LYS A 643 -23.07 -36.58 -6.22
N ILE A 644 -22.22 -37.60 -6.22
CA ILE A 644 -21.93 -38.42 -7.41
C ILE A 644 -23.04 -39.46 -7.61
N ASN A 645 -23.45 -40.07 -6.50
CA ASN A 645 -24.61 -40.98 -6.43
C ASN A 645 -25.87 -40.19 -6.80
#